data_AF-A0A7X9A9D9-F1
#
_entry.id   AF-A0A7X9A9D9-F1
#
_cell.length_a   1.000
_cell.length_b   1.000
_cell.length_c   1.000
_cell.angle_alpha   90.00
_cell.angle_beta   90.00
_cell.angle_gamma   90.00
#
_symmetry.space_group_name_H-M   'P 1'
#
loop_
_entity.id
_entity.type
_entity.pdbx_description
1 polymer ?
#
loop_
_entity_poly.entity_id
_entity_poly.type
_entity_poly.pdbx_seq_one_letter_code
_entity_poly.pdbx_strand_id
1 'polypeptide(L)'
;MNLEQIYQAVHSEINGENCRGRATEFRRYPLQLSYSSYAEGINWLADEYRKLGLEAEVIPFPADGKTVYGDRHFPLAWDIEEAWLEADGKRIADYAECTYCVVPFSADSGGICEGVLLPIENLPETGRLDNTVVLIAHYPTGKEIRSLMERGCKAFVTAVDTQPIDPSLEDSRRWFNDLFGAGQIDARDRACAGFSITPQTARELTMKLQSGSAPVQIRYRMKTRAFEGQAPAVSALLRGESERCFFITAHAYEPHATNDVAGVACSLEIARTLSALIADGRLPKPKYSIRFFHGLENFSLYAWGLRHPEKMKDALGGVSLDSFGRLETAGKREHFVLRRSLNVHPSAQHGLAREILQMAANDSGIGFEVKEASKNNEDLMQDPMFGPPWNLLYGSLWEEPLATYPRCYFYHTSLDTPDKLSPLALETASAFAGTLAFFMASAGKEEHAFLAELACKDWKQVVDDKCREALRLQDEELALRRLRAQRLAAWRRFSIPSGMAAIGDPSLAAEFKTHAEQRIAAALQVLYGGEPPALVVQGHREILERTLPGPIGLGTISEELRDLAAEAQGYRSNEYWCLDESGTNFYHFDGKKTVFEVALVIWATRPYGLREDADAFQRELQRWAKLAEVLLKGGLARLR
;
A
#
# COMPACT_ATOMS: atom_id res chain seq x y z
N MET A 1 11.86 29.42 12.96
CA MET A 1 12.89 28.86 12.06
C MET A 1 12.20 28.57 10.75
N ASN A 2 12.75 28.98 9.61
CA ASN A 2 12.07 28.77 8.34
C ASN A 2 12.24 27.31 7.84
N LEU A 3 11.51 26.95 6.78
CA LEU A 3 11.49 25.58 6.25
C LEU A 3 12.90 25.09 5.86
N GLU A 4 13.69 25.92 5.18
CA GLU A 4 15.01 25.54 4.69
C GLU A 4 16.01 25.33 5.84
N GLN A 5 15.96 26.17 6.88
CA GLN A 5 16.76 25.98 8.08
C GLN A 5 16.43 24.67 8.80
N ILE A 6 15.15 24.31 8.90
CA ILE A 6 14.72 23.03 9.47
C ILE A 6 15.26 21.88 8.63
N TYR A 7 15.07 21.94 7.31
CA TYR A 7 15.53 20.91 6.40
C TYR A 7 17.06 20.71 6.48
N GLN A 8 17.84 21.78 6.47
CA GLN A 8 19.30 21.69 6.59
C GLN A 8 19.75 21.13 7.95
N ALA A 9 19.07 21.52 9.05
CA ALA A 9 19.37 20.97 10.38
C ALA A 9 19.09 19.47 10.45
N VAL A 10 17.95 19.02 9.91
CA VAL A 10 17.56 17.60 9.87
C VAL A 10 18.48 16.81 8.93
N HIS A 11 18.65 17.27 7.69
CA HIS A 11 19.46 16.58 6.68
C HIS A 11 20.92 16.41 7.11
N SER A 12 21.53 17.45 7.69
CA SER A 12 22.94 17.38 8.16
C SER A 12 23.18 16.43 9.34
N GLU A 13 22.13 16.03 10.06
CA GLU A 13 22.22 15.13 11.21
C GLU A 13 21.85 13.68 10.84
N ILE A 14 21.01 13.46 9.83
CA ILE A 14 20.64 12.13 9.35
C ILE A 14 21.85 11.44 8.74
N ASN A 15 21.92 10.12 8.92
CA ASN A 15 22.94 9.30 8.31
C ASN A 15 22.32 8.05 7.65
N GLY A 16 22.42 7.96 6.33
CA GLY A 16 21.90 6.82 5.57
C GLY A 16 22.53 5.46 5.92
N GLU A 17 23.78 5.44 6.39
CA GLU A 17 24.45 4.21 6.83
C GLU A 17 23.87 3.69 8.15
N ASN A 18 23.47 4.60 9.05
CA ASN A 18 22.75 4.22 10.27
C ASN A 18 21.40 3.58 9.93
N CYS A 19 20.66 4.14 8.96
CA CYS A 19 19.43 3.53 8.46
C CYS A 19 19.69 2.12 7.95
N ARG A 20 20.72 1.93 7.10
CA ARG A 20 21.06 0.60 6.57
C ARG A 20 21.43 -0.40 7.68
N GLY A 21 22.22 0.03 8.67
CA GLY A 21 22.59 -0.81 9.82
C GLY A 21 21.36 -1.25 10.62
N ARG A 22 20.45 -0.32 10.94
CA ARG A 22 19.20 -0.64 11.64
C ARG A 22 18.27 -1.54 10.83
N ALA A 23 18.23 -1.37 9.51
CA ALA A 23 17.51 -2.27 8.62
C ALA A 23 18.05 -3.71 8.74
N THR A 24 19.37 -3.90 8.76
CA THR A 24 19.99 -5.21 9.02
C THR A 24 19.61 -5.79 10.37
N GLU A 25 19.64 -4.98 11.44
CA GLU A 25 19.29 -5.42 12.78
C GLU A 25 17.81 -5.81 12.93
N PHE A 26 16.90 -4.99 12.41
CA PHE A 26 15.46 -5.22 12.51
C PHE A 26 15.02 -6.42 11.67
N ARG A 27 15.54 -6.58 10.45
CA ARG A 27 15.12 -7.63 9.51
C ARG A 27 15.17 -9.04 10.08
N ARG A 28 16.06 -9.33 11.03
CA ARG A 28 16.21 -10.67 11.62
C ARG A 28 14.92 -11.23 12.22
N TYR A 29 14.02 -10.35 12.70
CA TYR A 29 12.75 -10.74 13.31
C TYR A 29 11.70 -11.18 12.28
N PRO A 30 11.26 -10.33 11.33
CA PRO A 30 10.30 -10.75 10.31
C PRO A 30 10.85 -11.83 9.38
N LEU A 31 12.19 -11.98 9.26
CA LEU A 31 12.81 -13.02 8.42
C LEU A 31 12.45 -14.45 8.86
N GLN A 32 12.12 -14.65 10.14
CA GLN A 32 11.71 -15.95 10.67
C GLN A 32 10.30 -16.37 10.22
N LEU A 33 9.52 -15.49 9.57
CA LEU A 33 8.14 -15.81 9.16
C LEU A 33 7.26 -16.27 10.33
N SER A 34 7.41 -15.66 11.49
CA SER A 34 6.76 -16.11 12.73
C SER A 34 6.15 -14.93 13.45
N TYR A 35 4.92 -15.10 13.93
CA TYR A 35 4.25 -14.11 14.77
C TYR A 35 4.96 -13.95 16.12
N SER A 36 5.52 -15.03 16.67
CA SER A 36 6.34 -14.96 17.88
C SER A 36 7.60 -14.11 17.67
N SER A 37 8.35 -14.36 16.59
CA SER A 37 9.54 -13.55 16.24
C SER A 37 9.17 -12.10 15.90
N TYR A 38 8.06 -11.89 15.19
CA TYR A 38 7.50 -10.57 14.93
C TYR A 38 7.23 -9.79 16.23
N ALA A 39 6.61 -10.43 17.24
CA ALA A 39 6.37 -9.80 18.54
C ALA A 39 7.67 -9.42 19.26
N GLU A 40 8.73 -10.24 19.16
CA GLU A 40 10.07 -9.88 19.66
C GLU A 40 10.63 -8.65 18.93
N GLY A 41 10.44 -8.56 17.62
CA GLY A 41 10.83 -7.39 16.82
C GLY A 41 10.12 -6.11 17.25
N ILE A 42 8.82 -6.18 17.55
CA ILE A 42 8.05 -5.04 18.06
C ILE A 42 8.53 -4.60 19.45
N ASN A 43 8.85 -5.56 20.33
CA ASN A 43 9.45 -5.24 21.64
C ASN A 43 10.82 -4.56 21.48
N TRP A 44 11.66 -5.09 20.59
CA TRP A 44 12.95 -4.49 20.26
C TRP A 44 12.81 -3.06 19.74
N LEU A 45 11.85 -2.81 18.83
CA LEU A 45 11.58 -1.44 18.35
C LEU A 45 11.18 -0.50 19.48
N ALA A 46 10.32 -0.95 20.40
CA ALA A 46 9.94 -0.14 21.56
C ALA A 46 11.14 0.21 22.45
N ASP A 47 12.06 -0.73 22.65
CA ASP A 47 13.30 -0.49 23.40
C ASP A 47 14.25 0.47 22.68
N GLU A 48 14.40 0.35 21.36
CA GLU A 48 15.19 1.30 20.56
C GLU A 48 14.62 2.72 20.69
N TYR A 49 13.31 2.91 20.57
CA TYR A 49 12.70 4.23 20.77
C TYR A 49 12.91 4.78 22.19
N ARG A 50 12.83 3.94 23.24
CA ARG A 50 13.11 4.36 24.62
C ARG A 50 14.56 4.80 24.81
N LYS A 51 15.53 4.11 24.19
CA LYS A 51 16.95 4.51 24.22
C LYS A 51 17.17 5.89 23.60
N LEU A 52 16.33 6.27 22.64
CA LEU A 52 16.33 7.59 22.01
C LEU A 52 15.58 8.66 22.85
N GLY A 53 15.01 8.28 24.00
CA GLY A 53 14.29 9.19 24.90
C GLY A 53 12.82 9.39 24.57
N LEU A 54 12.24 8.59 23.66
CA LEU A 54 10.81 8.65 23.34
C LEU A 54 9.98 7.83 24.33
N GLU A 55 8.72 8.24 24.50
CA GLU A 55 7.74 7.48 25.26
C GLU A 55 7.15 6.37 24.39
N ALA A 56 7.67 5.15 24.51
CA ALA A 56 7.24 4.01 23.69
C ALA A 56 6.46 2.94 24.47
N GLU A 57 5.36 2.50 23.88
CA GLU A 57 4.49 1.43 24.35
C GLU A 57 4.28 0.34 23.29
N VAL A 58 4.09 -0.89 23.74
CA VAL A 58 3.70 -2.03 22.90
C VAL A 58 2.21 -2.27 23.10
N ILE A 59 1.45 -2.17 22.01
CA ILE A 59 -0.01 -2.25 21.99
C ILE A 59 -0.41 -3.62 21.46
N PRO A 60 -1.05 -4.48 22.26
CA PRO A 60 -1.48 -5.79 21.79
C PRO A 60 -2.76 -5.71 20.95
N PHE A 61 -2.75 -6.38 19.80
CA PHE A 61 -3.96 -6.69 19.03
C PHE A 61 -4.17 -8.21 18.98
N PRO A 62 -5.41 -8.71 19.13
CA PRO A 62 -5.69 -10.14 18.98
C PRO A 62 -5.36 -10.62 17.57
N ALA A 63 -4.64 -11.74 17.47
CA ALA A 63 -4.48 -12.48 16.22
C ALA A 63 -5.17 -13.85 16.39
N ASP A 64 -6.50 -13.82 16.46
CA ASP A 64 -7.36 -14.94 16.84
C ASP A 64 -8.24 -15.47 15.67
N GLY A 65 -8.13 -14.89 14.48
CA GLY A 65 -8.95 -15.25 13.33
C GLY A 65 -10.44 -14.91 13.44
N LYS A 66 -10.85 -14.14 14.46
CA LYS A 66 -12.26 -13.93 14.83
C LYS A 66 -12.59 -12.47 15.15
N THR A 67 -11.68 -11.77 15.82
CA THR A 67 -11.84 -10.37 16.19
C THR A 67 -12.04 -9.52 14.94
N VAL A 68 -13.04 -8.64 14.96
CA VAL A 68 -13.36 -7.74 13.86
C VAL A 68 -13.13 -6.29 14.27
N TYR A 69 -12.41 -5.54 13.45
CA TYR A 69 -12.33 -4.08 13.52
C TYR A 69 -12.92 -3.49 12.26
N GLY A 70 -13.95 -2.65 12.38
CA GLY A 70 -14.72 -2.19 11.24
C GLY A 70 -15.39 -3.39 10.55
N ASP A 71 -14.93 -3.72 9.35
CA ASP A 71 -15.39 -4.87 8.56
C ASP A 71 -14.27 -5.91 8.30
N ARG A 72 -13.22 -5.90 9.13
CA ARG A 72 -12.00 -6.71 8.92
C ARG A 72 -11.79 -7.71 10.03
N HIS A 73 -11.66 -8.97 9.63
CA HIS A 73 -11.20 -10.03 10.52
C HIS A 73 -9.69 -9.90 10.71
N PHE A 74 -9.26 -9.85 11.97
CA PHE A 74 -7.86 -9.97 12.31
C PHE A 74 -7.38 -11.41 12.10
N PRO A 75 -6.12 -11.61 11.68
CA PRO A 75 -5.63 -12.91 11.27
C PRO A 75 -5.44 -13.85 12.46
N LEU A 76 -5.27 -15.15 12.19
CA LEU A 76 -4.67 -16.09 13.15
C LEU A 76 -3.16 -15.86 13.22
N ALA A 77 -2.60 -16.01 14.42
CA ALA A 77 -1.15 -16.09 14.55
C ALA A 77 -0.63 -17.37 13.91
N TRP A 78 0.55 -17.29 13.30
CA TRP A 78 1.20 -18.41 12.65
C TRP A 78 2.70 -18.45 12.98
N ASP A 79 3.20 -19.63 13.29
CA ASP A 79 4.62 -19.89 13.51
C ASP A 79 5.08 -21.12 12.72
N ILE A 80 6.35 -21.11 12.36
CA ILE A 80 7.06 -22.22 11.73
C ILE A 80 8.27 -22.61 12.60
N GLU A 81 8.53 -23.91 12.67
CA GLU A 81 9.72 -24.46 13.33
C GLU A 81 10.68 -25.12 12.33
N GLU A 82 10.13 -25.82 11.34
CA GLU A 82 10.91 -26.58 10.37
C GLU A 82 10.11 -26.72 9.07
N ALA A 83 10.76 -26.56 7.92
CA ALA A 83 10.18 -27.01 6.66
C ALA A 83 11.27 -27.39 5.67
N TRP A 84 11.03 -28.47 4.93
CA TRP A 84 11.91 -28.88 3.85
C TRP A 84 11.19 -29.76 2.85
N LEU A 85 11.73 -29.82 1.63
CA LEU A 85 11.25 -30.67 0.55
C LEU A 85 12.40 -31.24 -0.27
N GLU A 86 12.31 -32.53 -0.56
CA GLU A 86 13.23 -33.30 -1.42
C GLU A 86 12.51 -33.75 -2.68
N ALA A 87 13.18 -33.64 -3.82
CA ALA A 87 12.78 -34.26 -5.08
C ALA A 87 13.83 -35.32 -5.46
N ASP A 88 13.41 -36.58 -5.56
CA ASP A 88 14.29 -37.74 -5.80
C ASP A 88 15.51 -37.80 -4.86
N GLY A 89 15.29 -37.45 -3.58
CA GLY A 89 16.33 -37.43 -2.54
C GLY A 89 17.24 -36.19 -2.56
N LYS A 90 17.06 -35.25 -3.49
CA LYS A 90 17.76 -33.96 -3.49
C LYS A 90 16.93 -32.90 -2.76
N ARG A 91 17.51 -32.25 -1.75
CA ARG A 91 16.91 -31.07 -1.07
C ARG A 91 16.74 -29.92 -2.08
N ILE A 92 15.51 -29.42 -2.23
CA ILE A 92 15.21 -28.28 -3.12
C ILE A 92 14.55 -27.09 -2.42
N ALA A 93 14.01 -27.32 -1.22
CA ALA A 93 13.57 -26.28 -0.30
C ALA A 93 14.00 -26.66 1.12
N ASP A 94 14.60 -25.72 1.85
CA ASP A 94 15.01 -25.89 3.24
C ASP A 94 14.87 -24.56 3.98
N TYR A 95 14.00 -24.52 4.99
CA TYR A 95 13.74 -23.32 5.78
C TYR A 95 14.96 -22.87 6.58
N ALA A 96 15.82 -23.83 6.99
CA ALA A 96 17.06 -23.51 7.68
C ALA A 96 18.08 -22.80 6.76
N GLU A 97 18.00 -23.02 5.45
CA GLU A 97 18.85 -22.34 4.46
C GLU A 97 18.24 -21.02 3.97
N CYS A 98 16.93 -21.02 3.66
CA CYS A 98 16.25 -19.85 3.13
C CYS A 98 14.77 -19.86 3.54
N THR A 99 14.39 -18.98 4.46
CA THR A 99 13.02 -18.93 5.01
C THR A 99 11.96 -18.69 3.94
N TYR A 100 12.30 -18.00 2.84
CA TYR A 100 11.44 -17.76 1.69
C TYR A 100 11.06 -19.04 0.92
N CYS A 101 11.60 -20.21 1.26
CA CYS A 101 11.18 -21.46 0.64
C CYS A 101 9.80 -21.95 1.09
N VAL A 102 9.18 -21.27 2.06
CA VAL A 102 7.86 -21.60 2.60
C VAL A 102 6.87 -20.55 2.17
N VAL A 103 5.68 -21.00 1.75
CA VAL A 103 4.53 -20.12 1.58
C VAL A 103 3.98 -19.82 2.98
N PRO A 104 3.96 -18.54 3.44
CA PRO A 104 3.35 -18.15 4.71
C PRO A 104 1.98 -18.77 4.92
N PHE A 105 1.65 -19.10 6.17
CA PHE A 105 0.38 -19.76 6.56
C PHE A 105 0.20 -21.20 6.07
N SER A 106 1.25 -21.84 5.53
CA SER A 106 1.24 -23.27 5.20
C SER A 106 0.83 -24.12 6.41
N ALA A 107 0.00 -25.13 6.15
CA ALA A 107 -0.49 -26.06 7.17
C ALA A 107 0.58 -27.09 7.58
N ASP A 108 0.50 -27.56 8.82
CA ASP A 108 1.34 -28.64 9.34
C ASP A 108 1.11 -29.92 8.54
N SER A 109 2.18 -30.60 8.15
CA SER A 109 2.10 -31.84 7.37
C SER A 109 1.77 -33.07 8.23
N GLY A 110 1.71 -32.94 9.56
CA GLY A 110 1.44 -34.03 10.51
C GLY A 110 2.58 -35.05 10.63
N GLY A 111 3.77 -34.73 10.11
CA GLY A 111 4.88 -35.67 10.01
C GLY A 111 5.64 -35.52 8.69
N ILE A 112 6.42 -36.54 8.35
CA ILE A 112 7.06 -36.65 7.04
C ILE A 112 6.05 -37.23 6.07
N CYS A 113 5.86 -36.58 4.93
CA CYS A 113 4.96 -37.01 3.87
C CYS A 113 5.72 -37.38 2.61
N GLU A 114 5.13 -38.27 1.82
CA GLU A 114 5.63 -38.70 0.52
C GLU A 114 4.55 -38.50 -0.54
N GLY A 115 4.95 -38.26 -1.77
CA GLY A 115 4.03 -38.09 -2.89
C GLY A 115 4.76 -38.06 -4.23
N VAL A 116 3.99 -37.92 -5.32
CA VAL A 116 4.53 -37.79 -6.67
C VAL A 116 4.28 -36.38 -7.19
N LEU A 117 5.31 -35.77 -7.78
CA LEU A 117 5.19 -34.44 -8.39
C LEU A 117 4.48 -34.54 -9.74
N LEU A 118 3.45 -33.74 -9.96
CA LEU A 118 2.81 -33.56 -11.26
C LEU A 118 2.70 -32.06 -11.60
N PRO A 119 2.98 -31.64 -12.84
CA PRO A 119 2.66 -30.29 -13.31
C PRO A 119 1.15 -30.05 -13.26
N ILE A 120 0.73 -28.83 -12.92
CA ILE A 120 -0.69 -28.45 -12.87
C ILE A 120 -1.40 -28.70 -14.22
N GLU A 121 -0.70 -28.52 -15.34
CA GLU A 121 -1.21 -28.74 -16.70
C GLU A 121 -1.45 -30.21 -17.03
N ASN A 122 -0.83 -31.12 -16.26
CA ASN A 122 -0.93 -32.56 -16.46
C ASN A 122 -1.88 -33.21 -15.43
N LEU A 123 -2.56 -32.44 -14.59
CA LEU A 123 -3.52 -32.97 -13.65
C LEU A 123 -4.74 -33.52 -14.41
N PRO A 124 -5.32 -34.65 -13.96
CA PRO A 124 -6.56 -35.12 -14.55
C PRO A 124 -7.68 -34.10 -14.29
N GLU A 125 -8.63 -33.97 -15.23
CA GLU A 125 -9.75 -33.02 -15.10
C GLU A 125 -10.61 -33.29 -13.86
N THR A 126 -10.75 -34.57 -13.48
CA THR A 126 -11.50 -35.03 -12.32
C THR A 126 -10.68 -35.99 -11.47
N GLY A 127 -11.12 -36.26 -10.24
CA GLY A 127 -10.49 -37.23 -9.34
C GLY A 127 -9.62 -36.61 -8.24
N ARG A 128 -9.26 -37.47 -7.27
CA ARG A 128 -8.55 -37.12 -6.04
C ARG A 128 -7.04 -36.94 -6.25
N LEU A 129 -6.43 -36.07 -5.45
CA LEU A 129 -5.02 -35.67 -5.51
C LEU A 129 -4.25 -36.00 -4.21
N ASP A 130 -4.68 -37.00 -3.43
CA ASP A 130 -4.17 -37.24 -2.06
C ASP A 130 -2.66 -37.53 -1.95
N ASN A 131 -2.10 -38.16 -2.98
CA ASN A 131 -0.68 -38.53 -3.07
C ASN A 131 0.08 -37.67 -4.10
N THR A 132 -0.56 -36.60 -4.59
CA THR A 132 0.01 -35.72 -5.60
C THR A 132 0.54 -34.46 -4.94
N VAL A 133 1.78 -34.11 -5.26
CA VAL A 133 2.33 -32.79 -5.03
C VAL A 133 2.26 -32.03 -6.35
N VAL A 134 1.67 -30.85 -6.37
CA VAL A 134 1.43 -30.10 -7.62
C VAL A 134 2.54 -29.09 -7.86
N LEU A 135 3.17 -29.14 -9.04
CA LEU A 135 4.11 -28.10 -9.50
C LEU A 135 3.34 -27.01 -10.26
N ILE A 136 3.49 -25.76 -9.81
CA ILE A 136 2.86 -24.58 -10.41
C ILE A 136 3.96 -23.61 -10.86
N ALA A 137 4.20 -23.54 -12.16
CA ALA A 137 5.28 -22.77 -12.79
C ALA A 137 4.84 -21.36 -13.26
N HIS A 138 3.86 -20.78 -12.56
CA HIS A 138 3.33 -19.43 -12.72
C HIS A 138 2.91 -18.88 -11.35
N TYR A 139 2.50 -17.61 -11.28
CA TYR A 139 1.98 -17.03 -10.04
C TYR A 139 0.61 -17.66 -9.72
N PRO A 140 0.49 -18.52 -8.70
CA PRO A 140 -0.78 -19.19 -8.42
C PRO A 140 -1.77 -18.20 -7.82
N THR A 141 -3.06 -18.36 -8.14
CA THR A 141 -4.12 -17.66 -7.43
C THR A 141 -4.61 -18.46 -6.22
N GLY A 142 -5.08 -17.79 -5.16
CA GLY A 142 -5.73 -18.47 -4.05
C GLY A 142 -6.94 -19.33 -4.47
N LYS A 143 -7.61 -18.99 -5.58
CA LYS A 143 -8.69 -19.81 -6.16
C LYS A 143 -8.16 -21.13 -6.73
N GLU A 144 -7.04 -21.11 -7.45
CA GLU A 144 -6.38 -22.32 -7.94
C GLU A 144 -5.97 -23.23 -6.77
N ILE A 145 -5.35 -22.67 -5.72
CA ILE A 145 -4.94 -23.45 -4.55
C ILE A 145 -6.15 -24.08 -3.85
N ARG A 146 -7.25 -23.33 -3.64
CA ARG A 146 -8.50 -23.88 -3.07
C ARG A 146 -9.06 -25.04 -3.90
N SER A 147 -9.09 -24.91 -5.23
CA SER A 147 -9.55 -25.98 -6.13
C SER A 147 -8.70 -27.26 -6.01
N LEU A 148 -7.37 -27.12 -5.87
CA LEU A 148 -6.50 -28.27 -5.63
C LEU A 148 -6.80 -28.93 -4.27
N MET A 149 -7.00 -28.14 -3.22
CA MET A 149 -7.33 -28.64 -1.88
C MET A 149 -8.68 -29.36 -1.83
N GLU A 150 -9.69 -28.87 -2.54
CA GLU A 150 -11.02 -29.52 -2.65
C GLU A 150 -10.92 -30.92 -3.26
N ARG A 151 -9.91 -31.15 -4.11
CA ARG A 151 -9.60 -32.47 -4.68
C ARG A 151 -8.71 -33.33 -3.79
N GLY A 152 -8.35 -32.86 -2.59
CA GLY A 152 -7.53 -33.57 -1.62
C GLY A 152 -6.02 -33.33 -1.74
N CYS A 153 -5.58 -32.36 -2.55
CA CYS A 153 -4.16 -31.99 -2.63
C CYS A 153 -3.68 -31.44 -1.28
N LYS A 154 -2.59 -32.02 -0.75
CA LYS A 154 -2.02 -31.66 0.55
C LYS A 154 -0.76 -30.81 0.48
N ALA A 155 -0.11 -30.77 -0.68
CA ALA A 155 1.06 -29.95 -0.88
C ALA A 155 1.23 -29.47 -2.33
N PHE A 156 1.80 -28.29 -2.48
CA PHE A 156 2.22 -27.76 -3.78
C PHE A 156 3.62 -27.15 -3.70
N VAL A 157 4.23 -27.04 -4.87
CA VAL A 157 5.51 -26.40 -5.11
C VAL A 157 5.30 -25.35 -6.19
N THR A 158 5.79 -24.14 -5.98
CA THR A 158 5.63 -23.05 -6.94
C THR A 158 6.91 -22.27 -7.17
N ALA A 159 7.05 -21.78 -8.41
CA ALA A 159 8.00 -20.74 -8.78
C ALA A 159 7.34 -19.78 -9.76
N VAL A 160 7.75 -18.53 -9.69
CA VAL A 160 7.38 -17.48 -10.65
C VAL A 160 8.58 -17.14 -11.51
N ASP A 161 8.35 -16.44 -12.63
CA ASP A 161 9.41 -15.92 -13.49
C ASP A 161 10.45 -17.00 -13.86
N THR A 162 9.96 -18.16 -14.30
CA THR A 162 10.82 -19.31 -14.69
C THR A 162 11.80 -18.96 -15.79
N GLN A 163 11.66 -17.82 -16.46
CA GLN A 163 12.66 -17.17 -17.29
C GLN A 163 12.87 -15.75 -16.74
N PRO A 164 13.71 -15.58 -15.71
CA PRO A 164 13.81 -14.29 -15.04
C PRO A 164 14.45 -13.27 -15.95
N ILE A 165 13.99 -12.03 -15.83
CA ILE A 165 14.51 -10.88 -16.58
C ILE A 165 15.93 -10.47 -16.18
N ASP A 166 16.37 -10.87 -14.98
CA ASP A 166 17.71 -10.61 -14.45
C ASP A 166 18.31 -11.93 -13.94
N PRO A 167 19.54 -12.29 -14.35
CA PRO A 167 20.17 -13.54 -13.95
C PRO A 167 20.32 -13.73 -12.43
N SER A 168 20.37 -12.65 -11.65
CA SER A 168 20.45 -12.74 -10.19
C SER A 168 19.24 -13.46 -9.58
N LEU A 169 18.09 -13.45 -10.25
CA LEU A 169 16.85 -14.06 -9.77
C LEU A 169 16.78 -15.58 -9.97
N GLU A 170 17.71 -16.17 -10.72
CA GLU A 170 17.70 -17.60 -11.05
C GLU A 170 17.69 -18.51 -9.82
N ASP A 171 18.33 -18.07 -8.73
CA ASP A 171 18.39 -18.76 -7.44
C ASP A 171 17.54 -18.08 -6.35
N SER A 172 16.71 -17.11 -6.74
CA SER A 172 15.80 -16.44 -5.80
C SER A 172 14.57 -17.28 -5.49
N ARG A 173 13.99 -17.04 -4.31
CA ARG A 173 12.69 -17.58 -3.91
C ARG A 173 11.71 -16.45 -3.70
N ARG A 174 10.45 -16.72 -4.02
CA ARG A 174 9.37 -15.74 -3.94
C ARG A 174 8.56 -15.96 -2.67
N TRP A 175 8.31 -14.89 -1.94
CA TRP A 175 7.32 -14.81 -0.90
C TRP A 175 5.94 -14.64 -1.54
N PHE A 176 5.01 -15.49 -1.12
CA PHE A 176 3.62 -15.42 -1.55
C PHE A 176 2.72 -15.16 -0.35
N ASN A 177 2.21 -13.93 -0.22
CA ASN A 177 1.33 -13.57 0.87
C ASN A 177 -0.14 -13.95 0.58
N ASP A 178 -0.57 -14.04 -0.69
CA ASP A 178 -1.98 -14.11 -1.12
C ASP A 178 -2.50 -15.50 -1.55
N LEU A 179 -1.81 -16.59 -1.18
CA LEU A 179 -2.22 -17.95 -1.58
C LEU A 179 -3.23 -18.59 -0.63
N PHE A 180 -3.17 -18.23 0.65
CA PHE A 180 -4.14 -18.65 1.66
C PHE A 180 -4.85 -17.41 2.20
N GLY A 181 -6.19 -17.48 2.24
CA GLY A 181 -7.03 -16.36 2.62
C GLY A 181 -6.78 -15.10 1.76
N ALA A 182 -6.99 -13.96 2.42
CA ALA A 182 -6.83 -12.59 1.93
C ALA A 182 -5.40 -12.06 1.65
N GLY A 183 -4.35 -12.83 1.97
CA GLY A 183 -3.00 -12.30 2.26
C GLY A 183 -2.45 -12.66 3.68
N GLN A 184 -3.32 -13.26 4.48
CA GLN A 184 -3.31 -13.71 5.88
C GLN A 184 -4.45 -14.74 6.00
N ILE A 185 -4.49 -15.53 7.08
CA ILE A 185 -5.58 -16.48 7.32
C ILE A 185 -6.42 -16.08 8.52
N ASP A 186 -7.74 -16.32 8.44
CA ASP A 186 -8.63 -16.28 9.59
C ASP A 186 -9.23 -17.66 9.90
N ALA A 187 -10.13 -17.76 10.89
CA ALA A 187 -10.69 -19.03 11.33
C ALA A 187 -11.52 -19.78 10.27
N ARG A 188 -11.87 -19.12 9.15
CA ARG A 188 -12.64 -19.68 8.03
C ARG A 188 -11.74 -20.29 6.97
N ASP A 189 -10.48 -19.88 6.91
CA ASP A 189 -9.55 -20.30 5.89
C ASP A 189 -9.03 -21.71 6.14
N ARG A 190 -8.70 -22.40 5.04
CA ARG A 190 -7.99 -23.67 5.05
C ARG A 190 -6.68 -23.48 4.31
N ALA A 191 -5.65 -24.18 4.77
CA ALA A 191 -4.34 -24.21 4.13
C ALA A 191 -3.86 -25.65 3.88
N CYS A 192 -2.86 -25.78 3.02
CA CYS A 192 -2.08 -26.99 2.78
C CYS A 192 -0.59 -26.62 2.85
N ALA A 193 0.33 -27.57 2.62
CA ALA A 193 1.75 -27.25 2.61
C ALA A 193 2.16 -26.58 1.29
N GLY A 194 2.71 -25.36 1.33
CA GLY A 194 3.20 -24.65 0.15
C GLY A 194 4.71 -24.41 0.23
N PHE A 195 5.42 -24.74 -0.86
CA PHE A 195 6.85 -24.47 -0.99
C PHE A 195 7.14 -23.54 -2.16
N SER A 196 8.00 -22.54 -1.94
CA SER A 196 8.61 -21.75 -3.02
C SER A 196 9.98 -22.32 -3.36
N ILE A 197 10.19 -22.58 -4.65
CA ILE A 197 11.48 -23.03 -5.19
C ILE A 197 12.03 -22.02 -6.18
N THR A 198 13.28 -22.22 -6.60
CA THR A 198 13.95 -21.30 -7.52
C THR A 198 13.45 -21.48 -8.96
N PRO A 199 13.48 -20.42 -9.79
CA PRO A 199 13.19 -20.50 -11.22
C PRO A 199 13.96 -21.62 -11.92
N GLN A 200 15.25 -21.76 -11.62
CA GLN A 200 16.08 -22.82 -12.16
C GLN A 200 15.55 -24.21 -11.79
N THR A 201 15.26 -24.45 -10.50
CA THR A 201 14.77 -25.75 -10.03
C THR A 201 13.42 -26.10 -10.67
N ALA A 202 12.52 -25.12 -10.81
CA ALA A 202 11.24 -25.33 -11.47
C ALA A 202 11.42 -25.74 -12.94
N ARG A 203 12.33 -25.11 -13.68
CA ARG A 203 12.66 -25.51 -15.06
C ARG A 203 13.22 -26.93 -15.13
N GLU A 204 14.16 -27.27 -14.25
CA GLU A 204 14.76 -28.62 -14.20
C GLU A 204 13.69 -29.70 -13.95
N LEU A 205 12.79 -29.46 -12.99
CA LEU A 205 11.69 -30.36 -12.69
C LEU A 205 10.69 -30.47 -13.85
N THR A 206 10.31 -29.34 -14.46
CA THR A 206 9.40 -29.31 -15.62
C THR A 206 9.99 -30.08 -16.80
N MET A 207 11.26 -29.86 -17.15
CA MET A 207 11.93 -30.60 -18.22
C MET A 207 11.98 -32.10 -17.94
N LYS A 208 12.29 -32.47 -16.70
CA LYS A 208 12.31 -33.89 -16.28
C LYS A 208 10.94 -34.53 -16.42
N LEU A 209 9.88 -33.87 -15.97
CA LEU A 209 8.50 -34.36 -16.06
C LEU A 209 8.02 -34.47 -17.52
N GLN A 210 8.40 -33.52 -18.38
CA GLN A 210 8.07 -33.53 -19.81
C GLN A 210 8.81 -34.62 -20.60
N SER A 211 10.02 -35.00 -20.17
CA SER A 211 10.82 -36.03 -20.85
C SER A 211 10.24 -37.45 -20.76
N GLY A 212 9.18 -37.67 -19.98
CA GLY A 212 8.63 -39.00 -19.72
C GLY A 212 9.51 -39.87 -18.81
N SER A 213 10.45 -39.25 -18.09
CA SER A 213 11.24 -39.90 -17.04
C SER A 213 10.35 -40.49 -15.94
N ALA A 214 10.90 -41.39 -15.11
CA ALA A 214 10.20 -41.94 -13.95
C ALA A 214 9.55 -40.82 -13.09
N PRO A 215 8.41 -41.07 -12.42
CA PRO A 215 7.73 -40.05 -11.64
C PRO A 215 8.65 -39.49 -10.56
N VAL A 216 8.73 -38.16 -10.48
CA VAL A 216 9.56 -37.46 -9.48
C VAL A 216 8.96 -37.71 -8.10
N GLN A 217 9.71 -38.42 -7.26
CA GLN A 217 9.30 -38.73 -5.89
C GLN A 217 9.57 -37.52 -5.00
N ILE A 218 8.56 -37.10 -4.25
CA ILE A 218 8.65 -36.01 -3.29
C ILE A 218 8.62 -36.57 -1.88
N ARG A 219 9.51 -36.06 -1.03
CA ARG A 219 9.44 -36.23 0.42
C ARG A 219 9.51 -34.86 1.06
N TYR A 220 8.60 -34.55 1.98
CA TYR A 220 8.55 -33.22 2.59
C TYR A 220 8.11 -33.26 4.05
N ARG A 221 8.41 -32.17 4.74
CA ARG A 221 7.94 -31.88 6.10
C ARG A 221 7.65 -30.39 6.20
N MET A 222 6.52 -30.07 6.82
CA MET A 222 6.11 -28.72 7.16
C MET A 222 5.66 -28.76 8.63
N LYS A 223 6.46 -28.22 9.54
CA LYS A 223 6.16 -28.16 10.97
C LYS A 223 5.79 -26.73 11.33
N THR A 224 4.48 -26.49 11.39
CA THR A 224 3.90 -25.16 11.57
C THR A 224 2.75 -25.21 12.56
N ARG A 225 2.33 -24.05 13.05
CA ARG A 225 1.12 -23.94 13.88
C ARG A 225 0.38 -22.66 13.55
N ALA A 226 -0.92 -22.77 13.32
CA ALA A 226 -1.86 -21.65 13.40
C ALA A 226 -2.52 -21.68 14.77
N PHE A 227 -2.59 -20.54 15.46
CA PHE A 227 -3.08 -20.46 16.82
C PHE A 227 -3.69 -19.09 17.13
N GLU A 228 -4.48 -19.01 18.20
CA GLU A 228 -4.95 -17.72 18.74
C GLU A 228 -3.79 -17.05 19.48
N GLY A 229 -3.27 -15.96 18.92
CA GLY A 229 -2.11 -15.24 19.43
C GLY A 229 -2.31 -13.73 19.45
N GLN A 230 -1.22 -12.98 19.28
CA GLN A 230 -1.23 -11.53 19.22
C GLN A 230 -0.42 -11.01 18.03
N ALA A 231 -0.86 -9.89 17.46
CA ALA A 231 -0.13 -9.09 16.47
C ALA A 231 0.15 -7.70 17.08
N PRO A 232 1.14 -7.57 17.97
CA PRO A 232 1.39 -6.31 18.67
C PRO A 232 1.90 -5.22 17.72
N ALA A 233 1.68 -3.96 18.09
CA ALA A 233 2.28 -2.81 17.42
C ALA A 233 3.10 -2.00 18.43
N VAL A 234 4.05 -1.20 17.96
CA VAL A 234 4.74 -0.20 18.77
C VAL A 234 4.17 1.18 18.46
N SER A 235 3.92 1.97 19.51
CA SER A 235 3.69 3.41 19.40
C SER A 235 4.71 4.15 20.23
N ALA A 236 5.49 5.03 19.60
CA ALA A 236 6.51 5.83 20.26
C ALA A 236 6.27 7.32 20.04
N LEU A 237 6.29 8.09 21.12
CA LEU A 237 5.97 9.51 21.10
C LEU A 237 7.22 10.34 21.42
N LEU A 238 7.64 11.18 20.46
CA LEU A 238 8.51 12.31 20.74
C LEU A 238 7.64 13.45 21.29
N ARG A 239 7.74 13.67 22.60
CA ARG A 239 6.85 14.55 23.36
C ARG A 239 7.05 16.03 23.02
N GLY A 240 6.02 16.65 22.44
CA GLY A 240 5.90 18.10 22.28
C GLY A 240 5.33 18.80 23.53
N GLU A 241 4.87 20.03 23.38
CA GLU A 241 4.11 20.75 24.42
C GLU A 241 2.67 20.22 24.57
N SER A 242 2.11 19.70 23.47
CA SER A 242 0.77 19.12 23.37
C SER A 242 0.83 17.64 22.96
N GLU A 243 -0.16 16.86 23.40
CA GLU A 243 -0.32 15.45 23.02
C GLU A 243 -0.83 15.25 21.59
N ARG A 244 -1.39 16.30 20.98
CA ARG A 244 -1.77 16.31 19.56
C ARG A 244 -0.53 15.99 18.73
N CYS A 245 -0.63 15.14 17.72
CA CYS A 245 0.56 14.66 17.03
C CYS A 245 0.48 14.58 15.50
N PHE A 246 1.66 14.67 14.87
CA PHE A 246 1.89 14.25 13.49
C PHE A 246 2.44 12.82 13.48
N PHE A 247 2.00 11.98 12.53
CA PHE A 247 2.36 10.58 12.47
C PHE A 247 3.46 10.29 11.44
N ILE A 248 4.39 9.43 11.83
CA ILE A 248 5.30 8.74 10.91
C ILE A 248 5.00 7.25 11.04
N THR A 249 4.72 6.59 9.91
CA THR A 249 4.31 5.19 9.87
C THR A 249 5.13 4.40 8.87
N ALA A 250 5.39 3.15 9.22
CA ALA A 250 6.03 2.12 8.39
C ALA A 250 5.56 0.77 8.94
N HIS A 251 5.32 -0.23 8.10
CA HIS A 251 4.89 -1.54 8.60
C HIS A 251 6.09 -2.40 8.99
N ALA A 252 5.88 -3.28 9.97
CA ALA A 252 6.95 -4.00 10.66
C ALA A 252 6.84 -5.53 10.51
N TYR A 253 6.06 -6.00 9.54
CA TYR A 253 5.71 -7.41 9.42
C TYR A 253 6.58 -8.19 8.43
N GLU A 254 6.92 -7.59 7.29
CA GLU A 254 7.61 -8.27 6.20
C GLU A 254 9.14 -8.09 6.29
N PRO A 255 9.94 -9.07 5.87
CA PRO A 255 11.40 -9.00 5.97
C PRO A 255 12.06 -8.35 4.76
N HIS A 256 11.29 -7.87 3.79
CA HIS A 256 11.86 -7.35 2.57
C HIS A 256 12.56 -6.02 2.91
N ALA A 257 13.82 -5.90 2.47
CA ALA A 257 14.63 -4.75 2.84
C ALA A 257 13.99 -3.43 2.41
N THR A 258 13.39 -3.41 1.22
CA THR A 258 12.67 -2.25 0.71
C THR A 258 11.21 -2.18 1.20
N ASN A 259 10.53 -3.32 1.42
CA ASN A 259 9.13 -3.42 1.90
C ASN A 259 9.00 -4.27 3.18
N ASP A 260 9.05 -3.70 4.38
CA ASP A 260 9.23 -2.28 4.70
C ASP A 260 10.25 -2.09 5.84
N VAL A 261 11.28 -2.93 5.83
CA VAL A 261 12.39 -2.78 6.78
C VAL A 261 13.07 -1.40 6.61
N ALA A 262 13.14 -0.87 5.39
CA ALA A 262 13.65 0.47 5.11
C ALA A 262 12.83 1.58 5.79
N GLY A 263 11.50 1.56 5.70
CA GLY A 263 10.63 2.55 6.35
C GLY A 263 10.77 2.53 7.87
N VAL A 264 10.84 1.35 8.49
CA VAL A 264 11.08 1.19 9.93
C VAL A 264 12.46 1.75 10.33
N ALA A 265 13.51 1.44 9.57
CA ALA A 265 14.86 1.89 9.87
C ALA A 265 15.03 3.42 9.72
N CYS A 266 14.43 4.00 8.67
CA CYS A 266 14.36 5.46 8.49
C CYS A 266 13.60 6.12 9.65
N SER A 267 12.51 5.53 10.12
CA SER A 267 11.73 6.03 11.26
C SER A 267 12.57 6.12 12.55
N LEU A 268 13.38 5.10 12.85
CA LEU A 268 14.33 5.13 13.98
C LEU A 268 15.40 6.22 13.80
N GLU A 269 15.90 6.45 12.58
CA GLU A 269 16.90 7.50 12.33
C GLU A 269 16.31 8.90 12.42
N ILE A 270 15.07 9.10 11.98
CA ILE A 270 14.33 10.34 12.20
C ILE A 270 14.17 10.59 13.70
N ALA A 271 13.74 9.59 14.48
CA ALA A 271 13.59 9.73 15.92
C ALA A 271 14.91 10.07 16.61
N ARG A 272 16.02 9.42 16.24
CA ARG A 272 17.37 9.72 16.76
C ARG A 272 17.75 11.16 16.42
N THR A 273 17.61 11.54 15.16
CA THR A 273 17.98 12.86 14.64
C THR A 273 17.22 13.97 15.35
N LEU A 274 15.89 13.89 15.39
CA LEU A 274 15.08 14.92 16.03
C LEU A 274 15.36 15.02 17.53
N SER A 275 15.54 13.88 18.21
CA SER A 275 15.87 13.88 19.65
C SER A 275 17.23 14.53 19.92
N ALA A 276 18.25 14.22 19.11
CA ALA A 276 19.58 14.83 19.23
C ALA A 276 19.55 16.34 18.96
N LEU A 277 18.93 16.76 17.86
CA LEU A 277 18.81 18.18 17.50
C LEU A 277 18.08 19.01 18.56
N ILE A 278 17.04 18.43 19.18
CA ILE A 278 16.30 19.09 20.26
C ILE A 278 17.14 19.15 21.55
N ALA A 279 17.82 18.06 21.91
CA ALA A 279 18.67 18.00 23.09
C ALA A 279 19.84 19.01 23.00
N ASP A 280 20.42 19.16 21.81
CA ASP A 280 21.52 20.10 21.54
C ASP A 280 21.05 21.55 21.36
N GLY A 281 19.73 21.81 21.36
CA GLY A 281 19.15 23.13 21.15
C GLY A 281 19.24 23.66 19.71
N ARG A 282 19.65 22.82 18.75
CA ARG A 282 19.67 23.14 17.30
C ARG A 282 18.25 23.20 16.72
N LEU A 283 17.31 22.46 17.29
CA LEU A 283 15.87 22.58 17.05
C LEU A 283 15.15 22.89 18.37
N PRO A 284 14.11 23.74 18.37
CA PRO A 284 13.28 23.94 19.55
C PRO A 284 12.43 22.70 19.84
N LYS A 285 11.95 22.57 21.09
CA LYS A 285 10.90 21.60 21.41
C LYS A 285 9.66 21.90 20.56
N PRO A 286 9.08 20.91 19.85
CA PRO A 286 7.94 21.16 19.00
C PRO A 286 6.67 21.39 19.84
N LYS A 287 5.76 22.21 19.31
CA LYS A 287 4.48 22.54 19.96
C LYS A 287 3.60 21.30 20.10
N TYR A 288 3.53 20.48 19.07
CA TYR A 288 2.79 19.24 19.02
C TYR A 288 3.77 18.06 19.03
N SER A 289 3.30 16.89 19.42
CA SER A 289 4.14 15.70 19.47
C SER A 289 4.33 15.07 18.08
N ILE A 290 5.34 14.21 17.93
CA ILE A 290 5.52 13.37 16.74
C ILE A 290 5.39 11.91 17.17
N ARG A 291 4.51 11.15 16.52
CA ARG A 291 4.22 9.76 16.85
C ARG A 291 4.73 8.84 15.76
N PHE A 292 5.61 7.92 16.15
CA PHE A 292 6.04 6.80 15.34
C PHE A 292 5.13 5.61 15.64
N PHE A 293 4.60 4.95 14.61
CA PHE A 293 3.72 3.80 14.78
C PHE A 293 4.07 2.71 13.76
N HIS A 294 4.37 1.51 14.27
CA HIS A 294 4.74 0.35 13.46
C HIS A 294 4.03 -0.89 13.96
N GLY A 295 3.49 -1.68 13.04
CA GLY A 295 2.73 -2.88 13.38
C GLY A 295 2.50 -3.76 12.17
N LEU A 296 1.48 -4.60 12.27
CA LEU A 296 1.06 -5.48 11.18
C LEU A 296 0.48 -4.61 10.08
N GLU A 297 1.00 -4.78 8.87
CA GLU A 297 0.72 -3.94 7.70
C GLU A 297 -0.77 -3.61 7.62
N ASN A 298 -1.05 -2.33 7.92
CA ASN A 298 -2.35 -1.67 7.97
C ASN A 298 -3.39 -2.19 8.98
N PHE A 299 -3.34 -3.46 9.39
CA PHE A 299 -4.18 -4.00 10.46
C PHE A 299 -4.02 -3.19 11.75
N SER A 300 -2.78 -3.05 12.23
CA SER A 300 -2.53 -2.45 13.55
C SER A 300 -2.94 -0.99 13.62
N LEU A 301 -2.60 -0.19 12.61
CA LEU A 301 -2.92 1.24 12.60
C LEU A 301 -4.43 1.46 12.44
N TYR A 302 -5.09 0.67 11.59
CA TYR A 302 -6.53 0.73 11.41
C TYR A 302 -7.28 0.38 12.71
N ALA A 303 -6.93 -0.73 13.35
CA ALA A 303 -7.52 -1.11 14.64
C ALA A 303 -7.23 -0.11 15.75
N TRP A 304 -6.03 0.46 15.78
CA TRP A 304 -5.68 1.51 16.73
C TRP A 304 -6.54 2.76 16.51
N GLY A 305 -6.66 3.24 15.27
CA GLY A 305 -7.44 4.42 14.95
C GLY A 305 -8.92 4.26 15.25
N LEU A 306 -9.49 3.07 15.00
CA LEU A 306 -10.87 2.74 15.38
C LEU A 306 -11.10 2.70 16.89
N ARG A 307 -10.09 2.34 17.69
CA ARG A 307 -10.14 2.38 19.16
C ARG A 307 -9.90 3.77 19.73
N HIS A 308 -9.30 4.66 18.95
CA HIS A 308 -8.92 6.01 19.35
C HIS A 308 -9.39 7.09 18.35
N PRO A 309 -10.70 7.13 18.00
CA PRO A 309 -11.21 8.06 17.01
C PRO A 309 -11.00 9.52 17.41
N GLU A 310 -10.97 9.83 18.70
CA GLU A 310 -10.64 11.16 19.22
C GLU A 310 -9.21 11.57 18.87
N LYS A 311 -8.24 10.66 19.04
CA LYS A 311 -6.83 10.93 18.71
C LYS A 311 -6.63 11.07 17.21
N MET A 312 -7.30 10.23 16.42
CA MET A 312 -7.23 10.32 14.96
C MET A 312 -7.84 11.63 14.44
N LYS A 313 -8.99 12.04 14.97
CA LYS A 313 -9.64 13.29 14.57
C LYS A 313 -8.82 14.52 14.95
N ASP A 314 -8.13 14.49 16.09
CA ASP A 314 -7.31 15.60 16.55
C ASP A 314 -5.91 15.62 15.94
N ALA A 315 -5.47 14.54 15.29
CA ALA A 315 -4.14 14.45 14.70
C ALA A 315 -3.85 15.57 13.69
N LEU A 316 -2.57 15.93 13.55
CA LEU A 316 -2.15 16.96 12.62
C LEU A 316 -2.19 16.45 11.18
N GLY A 317 -1.83 15.19 10.96
CA GLY A 317 -1.52 14.61 9.65
C GLY A 317 -0.59 13.42 9.82
N GLY A 318 -0.17 12.84 8.70
CA GLY A 318 0.85 11.79 8.73
C GLY A 318 1.58 11.58 7.41
N VAL A 319 2.66 10.81 7.51
CA VAL A 319 3.41 10.29 6.38
C VAL A 319 3.75 8.82 6.59
N SER A 320 3.42 7.99 5.60
CA SER A 320 3.90 6.61 5.51
C SER A 320 5.17 6.56 4.67
N LEU A 321 6.16 5.83 5.16
CA LEU A 321 7.39 5.49 4.45
C LEU A 321 7.28 4.01 4.09
N ASP A 322 7.21 3.67 2.81
CA ASP A 322 7.04 2.28 2.39
C ASP A 322 7.71 2.00 1.04
N SER A 323 8.32 0.81 0.89
CA SER A 323 8.74 0.24 -0.38
C SER A 323 9.64 1.16 -1.20
N PHE A 324 10.81 1.49 -0.64
CA PHE A 324 11.84 2.32 -1.28
C PHE A 324 13.24 1.91 -0.82
N GLY A 325 14.26 2.47 -1.47
CA GLY A 325 15.63 2.46 -0.96
C GLY A 325 16.62 1.73 -1.86
N ARG A 326 16.18 1.13 -2.98
CA ARG A 326 17.06 0.47 -3.94
C ARG A 326 17.33 1.39 -5.12
N LEU A 327 18.28 2.30 -4.93
CA LEU A 327 18.53 3.41 -5.85
C LEU A 327 18.86 2.99 -7.28
N GLU A 328 19.70 1.97 -7.48
CA GLU A 328 20.05 1.49 -8.83
C GLU A 328 20.08 -0.04 -8.88
N THR A 329 19.47 -0.60 -9.92
CA THR A 329 19.53 -2.04 -10.20
C THR A 329 19.29 -2.33 -11.67
N ALA A 330 20.07 -3.24 -12.25
CA ALA A 330 19.92 -3.67 -13.66
C ALA A 330 19.85 -2.50 -14.67
N GLY A 331 20.60 -1.42 -14.42
CA GLY A 331 20.60 -0.21 -15.26
C GLY A 331 19.35 0.68 -15.13
N LYS A 332 18.42 0.35 -14.23
CA LYS A 332 17.31 1.23 -13.83
C LYS A 332 17.67 1.98 -12.55
N ARG A 333 17.24 3.22 -12.48
CA ARG A 333 17.40 4.09 -11.31
C ARG A 333 16.03 4.39 -10.71
N GLU A 334 15.91 4.19 -9.41
CA GLU A 334 14.73 4.53 -8.63
C GLU A 334 14.59 6.06 -8.47
N HIS A 335 13.35 6.52 -8.45
CA HIS A 335 12.94 7.86 -8.08
C HIS A 335 11.84 7.78 -7.03
N PHE A 336 11.64 8.82 -6.24
CA PHE A 336 10.57 8.81 -5.24
C PHE A 336 9.21 9.05 -5.87
N VAL A 337 8.18 8.38 -5.36
CA VAL A 337 6.79 8.68 -5.67
C VAL A 337 6.12 9.19 -4.41
N LEU A 338 5.67 10.44 -4.44
CA LEU A 338 4.86 11.03 -3.38
C LEU A 338 3.38 10.91 -3.73
N ARG A 339 2.64 10.17 -2.92
CA ARG A 339 1.20 9.98 -3.04
C ARG A 339 0.43 10.88 -2.07
N ARG A 340 -0.70 11.41 -2.55
CA ARG A 340 -1.54 12.39 -1.86
C ARG A 340 -3.04 12.20 -2.12
N SER A 341 -3.86 12.74 -1.21
CA SER A 341 -5.32 12.80 -1.30
C SER A 341 -5.83 14.20 -1.63
N LEU A 342 -6.35 14.41 -2.84
CA LEU A 342 -6.84 15.75 -3.23
C LEU A 342 -8.33 15.97 -3.02
N ASN A 343 -9.18 15.14 -3.64
CA ASN A 343 -10.61 15.45 -3.80
C ASN A 343 -11.51 14.97 -2.66
N VAL A 344 -11.05 13.96 -1.92
CA VAL A 344 -11.79 13.44 -0.76
C VAL A 344 -11.30 14.07 0.53
N HIS A 345 -10.02 14.44 0.60
CA HIS A 345 -9.38 14.87 1.83
C HIS A 345 -8.36 16.01 1.61
N PRO A 346 -8.84 17.18 1.13
CA PRO A 346 -7.97 18.29 0.77
C PRO A 346 -7.15 18.81 1.95
N SER A 347 -5.85 19.05 1.72
CA SER A 347 -4.92 19.50 2.77
C SER A 347 -3.80 20.38 2.22
N ALA A 348 -3.38 21.38 3.00
CA ALA A 348 -2.18 22.17 2.72
C ALA A 348 -0.88 21.36 2.88
N GLN A 349 -0.92 20.22 3.58
CA GLN A 349 0.26 19.39 3.83
C GLN A 349 0.85 18.80 2.56
N HIS A 350 0.04 18.56 1.53
CA HIS A 350 0.54 18.01 0.27
C HIS A 350 1.43 19.00 -0.47
N GLY A 351 1.11 20.30 -0.40
CA GLY A 351 1.97 21.35 -0.93
C GLY A 351 3.31 21.43 -0.20
N LEU A 352 3.28 21.32 1.14
CA LEU A 352 4.50 21.25 1.96
C LEU A 352 5.34 20.01 1.64
N ALA A 353 4.72 18.83 1.58
CA ALA A 353 5.40 17.57 1.28
C ALA A 353 6.08 17.64 -0.10
N ARG A 354 5.41 18.18 -1.12
CA ARG A 354 6.01 18.40 -2.43
C ARG A 354 7.24 19.31 -2.35
N GLU A 355 7.13 20.45 -1.65
CA GLU A 355 8.24 21.41 -1.56
C GLU A 355 9.46 20.82 -0.82
N ILE A 356 9.23 20.06 0.27
CA ILE A 356 10.31 19.37 0.99
C ILE A 356 10.96 18.30 0.12
N LEU A 357 10.16 17.47 -0.56
CA LEU A 357 10.70 16.41 -1.41
C LEU A 357 11.48 17.00 -2.59
N GLN A 358 11.05 18.15 -3.12
CA GLN A 358 11.80 18.88 -4.15
C GLN A 358 13.18 19.34 -3.66
N MET A 359 13.29 19.87 -2.43
CA MET A 359 14.59 20.21 -1.83
C MET A 359 15.46 18.97 -1.66
N ALA A 360 14.91 17.91 -1.07
CA ALA A 360 15.61 16.63 -0.88
C ALA A 360 16.09 16.01 -2.21
N ALA A 361 15.26 16.07 -3.25
CA ALA A 361 15.58 15.61 -4.59
C ALA A 361 16.70 16.42 -5.25
N ASN A 362 16.69 17.74 -5.07
CA ASN A 362 17.73 18.63 -5.60
C ASN A 362 19.10 18.35 -4.95
N ASP A 363 19.12 18.12 -3.64
CA ASP A 363 20.36 17.86 -2.90
C ASP A 363 20.96 16.49 -3.23
N SER A 364 20.11 15.46 -3.28
CA SER A 364 20.52 14.07 -3.52
C SER A 364 20.74 13.74 -5.00
N GLY A 365 20.12 14.49 -5.91
CA GLY A 365 20.00 14.13 -7.32
C GLY A 365 19.11 12.91 -7.59
N ILE A 366 18.28 12.50 -6.62
CA ILE A 366 17.24 11.48 -6.82
C ILE A 366 15.97 12.18 -7.30
N GLY A 367 15.46 11.78 -8.47
CA GLY A 367 14.22 12.36 -9.00
C GLY A 367 13.01 12.04 -8.11
N PHE A 368 11.89 12.72 -8.37
CA PHE A 368 10.61 12.32 -7.83
C PHE A 368 9.46 12.66 -8.77
N GLU A 369 8.32 12.01 -8.54
CA GLU A 369 7.04 12.37 -9.11
C GLU A 369 5.97 12.43 -8.02
N VAL A 370 4.85 13.09 -8.32
CA VAL A 370 3.70 13.15 -7.41
C VAL A 370 2.51 12.53 -8.10
N LYS A 371 1.87 11.57 -7.44
CA LYS A 371 0.68 10.88 -7.93
C LYS A 371 -0.50 11.09 -7.00
N GLU A 372 -1.70 11.11 -7.57
CA GLU A 372 -2.95 11.18 -6.81
C GLU A 372 -3.45 9.78 -6.54
N ALA A 373 -3.65 9.48 -5.25
CA ALA A 373 -4.12 8.20 -4.74
C ALA A 373 -3.33 6.98 -5.24
N SER A 374 -3.66 5.79 -4.75
CA SER A 374 -3.01 4.53 -5.12
C SER A 374 -3.87 3.33 -4.78
N LYS A 375 -3.41 2.17 -5.22
CA LYS A 375 -3.96 0.88 -4.83
C LYS A 375 -3.27 0.34 -3.56
N ASN A 376 -2.33 1.09 -2.99
CA ASN A 376 -1.50 0.60 -1.91
C ASN A 376 -2.22 0.68 -0.58
N ASN A 377 -1.79 -0.20 0.31
CA ASN A 377 -2.44 -0.42 1.58
C ASN A 377 -2.17 0.74 2.54
N GLU A 378 -1.36 1.75 2.27
CA GLU A 378 -1.06 2.83 3.22
C GLU A 378 -1.93 4.07 2.94
N ASP A 379 -2.55 4.13 1.77
CA ASP A 379 -3.50 5.20 1.37
C ASP A 379 -4.84 5.13 2.13
N LEU A 380 -5.04 4.09 2.92
CA LEU A 380 -6.18 3.88 3.81
C LEU A 380 -6.37 5.02 4.80
N MET A 381 -5.27 5.64 5.19
CA MET A 381 -5.26 6.75 6.14
C MET A 381 -5.82 8.04 5.53
N GLN A 382 -6.02 8.06 4.21
CA GLN A 382 -6.57 9.21 3.49
C GLN A 382 -8.10 9.30 3.56
N ASP A 383 -8.81 8.36 4.21
CA ASP A 383 -10.25 8.49 4.45
C ASP A 383 -10.56 9.63 5.45
N PRO A 384 -11.34 10.65 5.06
CA PRO A 384 -11.76 11.72 5.97
C PRO A 384 -12.55 11.27 7.20
N MET A 385 -13.17 10.09 7.14
CA MET A 385 -13.86 9.50 8.30
C MET A 385 -12.88 8.84 9.28
N PHE A 386 -11.68 8.45 8.82
CA PHE A 386 -10.71 7.73 9.63
C PHE A 386 -9.80 8.67 10.43
N GLY A 387 -9.25 9.70 9.81
CA GLY A 387 -8.22 10.52 10.43
C GLY A 387 -7.86 11.77 9.66
N PRO A 388 -6.67 12.35 9.88
CA PRO A 388 -6.21 13.55 9.19
C PRO A 388 -5.63 13.20 7.80
N PRO A 389 -5.34 14.19 6.96
CA PRO A 389 -4.70 13.96 5.66
C PRO A 389 -3.37 13.21 5.80
N TRP A 390 -3.07 12.35 4.84
CA TRP A 390 -1.91 11.46 4.87
C TRP A 390 -1.11 11.53 3.57
N ASN A 391 0.21 11.52 3.69
CA ASN A 391 1.13 11.38 2.56
C ASN A 391 1.71 9.96 2.56
N LEU A 392 2.04 9.44 1.39
CA LEU A 392 2.78 8.18 1.26
C LEU A 392 4.00 8.43 0.37
N LEU A 393 5.19 8.10 0.88
CA LEU A 393 6.44 8.12 0.12
C LEU A 393 6.80 6.70 -0.28
N TYR A 394 7.01 6.50 -1.58
CA TYR A 394 7.27 5.21 -2.21
C TYR A 394 8.47 5.28 -3.16
N GLY A 395 9.00 4.13 -3.56
CA GLY A 395 10.01 4.00 -4.61
C GLY A 395 9.39 3.66 -5.97
N SER A 396 9.86 4.26 -7.06
CA SER A 396 9.26 4.05 -8.39
C SER A 396 9.46 2.65 -8.97
N LEU A 397 10.49 1.93 -8.54
CA LEU A 397 10.70 0.52 -8.91
C LEU A 397 9.56 -0.39 -8.42
N TRP A 398 8.71 0.14 -7.54
CA TRP A 398 7.51 -0.52 -7.05
C TRP A 398 6.22 -0.18 -7.81
N GLU A 399 6.21 0.83 -8.69
CA GLU A 399 4.99 1.33 -9.33
C GLU A 399 4.82 1.02 -10.83
N GLU A 400 5.73 0.26 -11.42
CA GLU A 400 5.72 -0.04 -12.85
C GLU A 400 4.54 -0.95 -13.27
N PRO A 401 3.91 -0.76 -14.46
CA PRO A 401 2.65 -1.42 -14.83
C PRO A 401 2.71 -2.96 -14.93
N LEU A 402 1.58 -3.61 -14.61
CA LEU A 402 1.35 -5.06 -14.72
C LEU A 402 1.61 -5.65 -16.12
N ALA A 403 1.28 -4.90 -17.18
CA ALA A 403 1.37 -5.36 -18.57
C ALA A 403 2.79 -5.28 -19.15
N THR A 404 3.67 -4.52 -18.50
CA THR A 404 5.11 -4.42 -18.79
C THR A 404 5.92 -5.13 -17.71
N TYR A 405 5.33 -6.12 -17.03
CA TYR A 405 5.86 -6.75 -15.82
C TYR A 405 7.37 -6.92 -15.90
N PRO A 406 8.06 -6.28 -14.95
CA PRO A 406 8.21 -6.93 -13.67
C PRO A 406 7.65 -6.05 -12.56
N ARG A 407 6.70 -6.54 -11.74
CA ARG A 407 6.64 -5.98 -10.37
C ARG A 407 7.99 -6.32 -9.75
N CYS A 408 8.81 -5.27 -9.67
CA CYS A 408 10.10 -5.10 -9.03
C CYS A 408 11.00 -6.32 -9.17
N TYR A 409 12.15 -6.16 -9.81
CA TYR A 409 13.18 -7.21 -9.93
C TYR A 409 13.37 -8.04 -8.64
N PHE A 410 13.10 -7.48 -7.45
CA PHE A 410 13.28 -8.16 -6.16
C PHE A 410 12.04 -8.11 -5.26
N TYR A 411 10.86 -7.74 -5.78
CA TYR A 411 9.62 -7.70 -5.00
C TYR A 411 9.42 -9.03 -4.31
N HIS A 412 9.24 -9.04 -2.99
CA HIS A 412 8.92 -10.25 -2.26
C HIS A 412 9.89 -11.41 -2.60
N THR A 413 11.17 -11.12 -2.87
CA THR A 413 12.16 -12.17 -3.13
C THR A 413 13.19 -12.25 -2.02
N SER A 414 13.85 -13.41 -1.95
CA SER A 414 14.97 -13.65 -1.03
C SER A 414 16.18 -12.76 -1.29
N LEU A 415 16.18 -11.99 -2.38
CA LEU A 415 17.26 -11.06 -2.78
C LEU A 415 17.00 -9.61 -2.36
N ASP A 416 15.83 -9.32 -1.77
CA ASP A 416 15.57 -8.00 -1.19
C ASP A 416 16.16 -7.93 0.22
N THR A 417 17.47 -7.72 0.27
CA THR A 417 18.29 -7.75 1.47
C THR A 417 18.90 -6.36 1.78
N PRO A 418 19.17 -6.02 3.05
CA PRO A 418 19.60 -4.68 3.45
C PRO A 418 20.90 -4.19 2.82
N ASP A 419 21.78 -5.08 2.37
CA ASP A 419 23.00 -4.72 1.63
C ASP A 419 22.70 -4.11 0.25
N LYS A 420 21.48 -4.26 -0.26
CA LYS A 420 21.00 -3.63 -1.50
C LYS A 420 20.40 -2.24 -1.29
N LEU A 421 20.19 -1.82 -0.03
CA LEU A 421 19.70 -0.49 0.26
C LEU A 421 20.80 0.56 0.04
N SER A 422 20.43 1.64 -0.65
CA SER A 422 21.26 2.81 -0.88
C SER A 422 21.21 3.75 0.33
N PRO A 423 22.33 3.99 1.02
CA PRO A 423 22.40 4.97 2.10
C PRO A 423 21.86 6.35 1.67
N LEU A 424 22.19 6.80 0.46
CA LEU A 424 21.71 8.08 -0.08
C LEU A 424 20.18 8.13 -0.18
N ALA A 425 19.54 7.05 -0.64
CA ALA A 425 18.09 7.00 -0.74
C ALA A 425 17.42 6.99 0.65
N LEU A 426 17.97 6.23 1.60
CA LEU A 426 17.48 6.17 2.99
C LEU A 426 17.63 7.53 3.70
N GLU A 427 18.77 8.20 3.51
CA GLU A 427 19.05 9.53 4.02
C GLU A 427 18.06 10.56 3.46
N THR A 428 17.86 10.54 2.14
CA THR A 428 16.95 11.47 1.45
C THR A 428 15.51 11.31 1.92
N ALA A 429 15.01 10.07 2.02
CA ALA A 429 13.67 9.77 2.51
C ALA A 429 13.49 10.19 3.98
N SER A 430 14.51 9.95 4.81
CA SER A 430 14.50 10.33 6.23
C SER A 430 14.50 11.85 6.38
N ALA A 431 15.29 12.57 5.58
CA ALA A 431 15.37 14.03 5.61
C ALA A 431 14.03 14.66 5.21
N PHE A 432 13.39 14.10 4.19
CA PHE A 432 12.04 14.50 3.80
C PHE A 432 11.03 14.31 4.94
N ALA A 433 10.88 13.08 5.47
CA ALA A 433 9.84 12.77 6.44
C ALA A 433 10.09 13.43 7.81
N GLY A 434 11.35 13.49 8.26
CA GLY A 434 11.74 14.17 9.49
C GLY A 434 11.48 15.68 9.44
N THR A 435 11.78 16.33 8.31
CA THR A 435 11.48 17.76 8.09
C THR A 435 9.97 17.99 8.08
N LEU A 436 9.21 17.17 7.35
CA LEU A 436 7.75 17.29 7.26
C LEU A 436 7.11 17.16 8.64
N ALA A 437 7.49 16.14 9.41
CA ALA A 437 6.96 15.90 10.73
C ALA A 437 7.31 17.03 11.70
N PHE A 438 8.58 17.48 11.72
CA PHE A 438 9.00 18.56 12.61
C PHE A 438 8.35 19.90 12.27
N PHE A 439 8.25 20.25 10.98
CA PHE A 439 7.58 21.47 10.53
C PHE A 439 6.12 21.47 10.96
N MET A 440 5.38 20.40 10.67
CA MET A 440 3.97 20.28 11.03
C MET A 440 3.77 20.28 12.55
N ALA A 441 4.65 19.63 13.31
CA ALA A 441 4.59 19.61 14.76
C ALA A 441 4.95 20.96 15.41
N SER A 442 5.67 21.83 14.69
CA SER A 442 6.09 23.15 15.18
C SER A 442 5.23 24.30 14.68
N ALA A 443 4.35 24.06 13.69
CA ALA A 443 3.63 25.11 12.97
C ALA A 443 2.80 26.04 13.87
N GLY A 444 3.15 27.33 13.86
CA GLY A 444 2.43 28.44 14.46
C GLY A 444 1.69 29.27 13.41
N LYS A 445 1.23 30.47 13.77
CA LYS A 445 0.38 31.30 12.88
C LYS A 445 1.08 31.64 11.56
N GLU A 446 2.37 31.95 11.59
CA GLU A 446 3.17 32.30 10.41
C GLU A 446 3.33 31.07 9.49
N GLU A 447 3.62 29.90 10.06
CA GLU A 447 3.72 28.66 9.29
C GLU A 447 2.38 28.28 8.65
N HIS A 448 1.23 28.56 9.28
CA HIS A 448 -0.08 28.31 8.66
C HIS A 448 -0.33 29.22 7.45
N ALA A 449 0.13 30.47 7.48
CA ALA A 449 0.04 31.36 6.32
C ALA A 449 0.94 30.85 5.17
N PHE A 450 2.16 30.44 5.49
CA PHE A 450 3.08 29.83 4.51
C PHE A 450 2.53 28.52 3.92
N LEU A 451 1.88 27.68 4.73
CA LEU A 451 1.18 26.47 4.26
C LEU A 451 0.09 26.80 3.24
N ALA A 452 -0.68 27.87 3.44
CA ALA A 452 -1.71 28.30 2.49
C ALA A 452 -1.11 28.75 1.15
N GLU A 453 0.05 29.43 1.17
CA GLU A 453 0.79 29.82 -0.04
C GLU A 453 1.26 28.59 -0.82
N LEU A 454 1.87 27.61 -0.14
CA LEU A 454 2.30 26.35 -0.75
C LEU A 454 1.11 25.56 -1.30
N ALA A 455 -0.01 25.51 -0.58
CA ALA A 455 -1.23 24.88 -1.05
C ALA A 455 -1.76 25.56 -2.33
N CYS A 456 -1.77 26.89 -2.38
CA CYS A 456 -2.21 27.65 -3.56
C CYS A 456 -1.33 27.34 -4.78
N LYS A 457 0.00 27.34 -4.59
CA LYS A 457 0.97 26.96 -5.64
C LYS A 457 0.73 25.53 -6.12
N ASP A 458 0.61 24.57 -5.20
CA ASP A 458 0.42 23.16 -5.53
C ASP A 458 -0.91 22.92 -6.27
N TRP A 459 -2.01 23.50 -5.81
CA TRP A 459 -3.32 23.35 -6.45
C TRP A 459 -3.40 24.00 -7.84
N LYS A 460 -2.71 25.11 -8.08
CA LYS A 460 -2.56 25.66 -9.44
C LYS A 460 -1.81 24.68 -10.36
N GLN A 461 -0.73 24.09 -9.86
CA GLN A 461 0.04 23.07 -10.59
C GLN A 461 -0.83 21.85 -10.92
N VAL A 462 -1.66 21.39 -9.99
CA VAL A 462 -2.64 20.30 -10.21
C VAL A 462 -3.57 20.61 -11.37
N VAL A 463 -4.16 21.82 -11.40
CA VAL A 463 -5.05 22.23 -12.49
C VAL A 463 -4.30 22.27 -13.82
N ASP A 464 -3.10 22.83 -13.84
CA ASP A 464 -2.30 22.90 -15.05
C ASP A 464 -1.93 21.51 -15.59
N ASP A 465 -1.55 20.58 -14.71
CA ASP A 465 -1.30 19.18 -15.06
C ASP A 465 -2.55 18.50 -15.61
N LYS A 466 -3.71 18.67 -14.96
CA LYS A 466 -4.95 18.06 -15.43
C LYS A 466 -5.40 18.61 -16.77
N CYS A 467 -5.26 19.91 -17.00
CA CYS A 467 -5.54 20.53 -18.29
C CYS A 467 -4.57 20.02 -19.37
N ARG A 468 -3.27 19.90 -19.07
CA ARG A 468 -2.29 19.32 -20.01
C ARG A 468 -2.63 17.87 -20.35
N GLU A 469 -3.00 17.08 -19.35
CA GLU A 469 -3.40 15.69 -19.51
C GLU A 469 -4.63 15.56 -20.41
N ALA A 470 -5.68 16.34 -20.15
CA ALA A 470 -6.90 16.36 -20.95
C ALA A 470 -6.64 16.75 -22.42
N LEU A 471 -5.70 17.66 -22.67
CA LEU A 471 -5.35 18.11 -24.01
C LEU A 471 -4.50 17.12 -24.82
N ARG A 472 -3.95 16.06 -24.19
CA ARG A 472 -3.23 14.97 -24.88
C ARG A 472 -4.20 13.97 -25.52
N LEU A 473 -5.04 14.47 -26.43
CA LEU A 473 -6.06 13.69 -27.12
C LEU A 473 -5.69 13.48 -28.60
N GLN A 474 -5.87 12.26 -29.10
CA GLN A 474 -5.71 11.89 -30.50
C GLN A 474 -7.03 11.77 -31.26
N ASP A 475 -8.18 11.80 -30.59
CA ASP A 475 -9.49 11.68 -31.24
C ASP A 475 -9.87 12.97 -31.98
N GLU A 476 -10.31 12.78 -33.23
CA GLU A 476 -10.86 13.83 -34.09
C GLU A 476 -12.39 13.92 -33.99
N GLU A 477 -13.05 12.83 -33.60
CA GLU A 477 -14.51 12.76 -33.51
C GLU A 477 -15.07 13.69 -32.44
N LEU A 478 -16.02 14.55 -32.83
CA LEU A 478 -16.63 15.54 -31.94
C LEU A 478 -17.29 14.89 -30.71
N ALA A 479 -17.83 13.67 -30.83
CA ALA A 479 -18.46 12.95 -29.73
C ALA A 479 -17.45 12.59 -28.62
N LEU A 480 -16.28 12.09 -28.99
CA LEU A 480 -15.21 11.73 -28.04
C LEU A 480 -14.57 12.98 -27.42
N ARG A 481 -14.35 14.02 -28.24
CA ARG A 481 -13.88 15.33 -27.77
C ARG A 481 -14.86 15.97 -26.79
N ARG A 482 -16.16 15.89 -27.06
CA ARG A 482 -17.23 16.32 -26.15
C ARG A 482 -17.16 15.56 -24.84
N LEU A 483 -17.06 14.23 -24.87
CA LEU A 483 -16.99 13.40 -23.67
C LEU A 483 -15.77 13.77 -22.80
N ARG A 484 -14.61 13.96 -23.43
CA ARG A 484 -13.40 14.42 -22.73
C ARG A 484 -13.58 15.81 -22.09
N ALA A 485 -14.20 16.74 -22.80
CA ALA A 485 -14.53 18.05 -22.25
C ALA A 485 -15.50 17.95 -21.06
N GLN A 486 -16.54 17.10 -21.16
CA GLN A 486 -17.47 16.84 -20.05
C GLN A 486 -16.75 16.29 -18.82
N ARG A 487 -15.76 15.43 -19.03
CA ARG A 487 -14.90 14.90 -17.96
C ARG A 487 -14.11 15.98 -17.25
N LEU A 488 -13.48 16.89 -18.00
CA LEU A 488 -12.73 18.02 -17.43
C LEU A 488 -13.66 19.00 -16.70
N ALA A 489 -14.85 19.27 -17.25
CA ALA A 489 -15.86 20.12 -16.61
C ALA A 489 -16.40 19.48 -15.31
N ALA A 490 -16.57 18.15 -15.28
CA ALA A 490 -16.90 17.41 -14.06
C ALA A 490 -15.76 17.49 -13.04
N TRP A 491 -14.51 17.28 -13.46
CA TRP A 491 -13.34 17.42 -12.58
C TRP A 491 -13.26 18.82 -11.95
N ARG A 492 -13.48 19.89 -12.73
CA ARG A 492 -13.57 21.28 -12.25
C ARG A 492 -14.56 21.43 -11.10
N ARG A 493 -15.76 20.85 -11.24
CA ARG A 493 -16.86 20.97 -10.27
C ARG A 493 -16.47 20.44 -8.88
N PHE A 494 -15.65 19.39 -8.82
CA PHE A 494 -15.24 18.76 -7.56
C PHE A 494 -13.90 19.27 -7.04
N SER A 495 -12.98 19.63 -7.94
CA SER A 495 -11.59 19.96 -7.58
C SER A 495 -11.43 21.40 -7.13
N ILE A 496 -12.18 22.36 -7.68
CA ILE A 496 -12.11 23.77 -7.24
C ILE A 496 -12.51 23.92 -5.77
N PRO A 497 -13.67 23.41 -5.30
CA PRO A 497 -14.02 23.48 -3.88
C PRO A 497 -12.99 22.79 -2.98
N SER A 498 -12.43 21.67 -3.42
CA SER A 498 -11.39 20.93 -2.69
C SER A 498 -10.11 21.75 -2.55
N GLY A 499 -9.64 22.37 -3.64
CA GLY A 499 -8.46 23.25 -3.59
C GLY A 499 -8.66 24.49 -2.73
N MET A 500 -9.82 25.13 -2.82
CA MET A 500 -10.17 26.25 -1.93
C MET A 500 -10.17 25.82 -0.45
N ALA A 501 -10.70 24.63 -0.15
CA ALA A 501 -10.70 24.09 1.21
C ALA A 501 -9.28 23.75 1.71
N ALA A 502 -8.41 23.19 0.87
CA ALA A 502 -7.02 22.91 1.20
C ALA A 502 -6.22 24.19 1.51
N ILE A 503 -6.44 25.25 0.73
CA ILE A 503 -5.76 26.54 0.88
C ILE A 503 -6.20 27.22 2.17
N GLY A 504 -7.49 27.21 2.48
CA GLY A 504 -8.06 27.76 3.71
C GLY A 504 -8.03 29.30 3.83
N ASP A 505 -7.01 29.96 3.28
CA ASP A 505 -6.93 31.41 3.19
C ASP A 505 -7.89 31.96 2.10
N PRO A 506 -8.80 32.89 2.43
CA PRO A 506 -9.80 33.38 1.49
C PRO A 506 -9.24 34.10 0.25
N SER A 507 -8.14 34.84 0.41
CA SER A 507 -7.56 35.63 -0.69
C SER A 507 -6.87 34.69 -1.68
N LEU A 508 -6.03 33.79 -1.18
CA LEU A 508 -5.35 32.79 -1.99
C LEU A 508 -6.34 31.79 -2.61
N ALA A 509 -7.42 31.43 -1.91
CA ALA A 509 -8.46 30.57 -2.45
C ALA A 509 -9.21 31.23 -3.62
N ALA A 510 -9.47 32.55 -3.55
CA ALA A 510 -10.07 33.30 -4.66
C ALA A 510 -9.11 33.38 -5.85
N GLU A 511 -7.83 33.63 -5.61
CA GLU A 511 -6.79 33.65 -6.63
C GLU A 511 -6.67 32.28 -7.34
N PHE A 512 -6.60 31.19 -6.57
CA PHE A 512 -6.62 29.83 -7.11
C PHE A 512 -7.86 29.56 -7.96
N LYS A 513 -9.05 29.92 -7.46
CA LYS A 513 -10.31 29.73 -8.19
C LYS A 513 -10.27 30.45 -9.54
N THR A 514 -9.84 31.70 -9.58
CA THR A 514 -9.72 32.47 -10.83
C THR A 514 -8.74 31.81 -11.80
N HIS A 515 -7.56 31.38 -11.33
CA HIS A 515 -6.60 30.62 -12.15
C HIS A 515 -7.25 29.36 -12.71
N ALA A 516 -7.89 28.56 -11.85
CA ALA A 516 -8.48 27.29 -12.23
C ALA A 516 -9.58 27.46 -13.29
N GLU A 517 -10.49 28.41 -13.10
CA GLU A 517 -11.55 28.72 -14.04
C GLU A 517 -10.99 29.14 -15.41
N GLN A 518 -9.97 30.00 -15.43
CA GLN A 518 -9.34 30.46 -16.67
C GLN A 518 -8.63 29.33 -17.43
N ARG A 519 -7.81 28.53 -16.72
CA ARG A 519 -7.04 27.43 -17.34
C ARG A 519 -7.97 26.34 -17.89
N ILE A 520 -9.00 25.98 -17.13
CA ILE A 520 -9.97 24.98 -17.55
C ILE A 520 -10.82 25.50 -18.71
N ALA A 521 -11.28 26.75 -18.68
CA ALA A 521 -12.03 27.33 -19.79
C ALA A 521 -11.22 27.33 -21.10
N ALA A 522 -9.93 27.65 -21.04
CA ALA A 522 -9.03 27.58 -22.20
C ALA A 522 -8.89 26.15 -22.73
N ALA A 523 -8.74 25.16 -21.85
CA ALA A 523 -8.68 23.75 -22.27
C ALA A 523 -10.01 23.27 -22.88
N LEU A 524 -11.15 23.66 -22.31
CA LEU A 524 -12.48 23.34 -22.85
C LEU A 524 -12.71 23.99 -24.23
N GLN A 525 -12.20 25.21 -24.44
CA GLN A 525 -12.22 25.86 -25.75
C GLN A 525 -11.51 25.03 -26.82
N VAL A 526 -10.35 24.44 -26.48
CA VAL A 526 -9.59 23.59 -27.42
C VAL A 526 -10.27 22.23 -27.63
N LEU A 527 -10.79 21.62 -26.57
CA LEU A 527 -11.41 20.30 -26.65
C LEU A 527 -12.72 20.35 -27.43
N TYR A 528 -13.62 21.28 -27.10
CA TYR A 528 -15.01 21.26 -27.55
C TYR A 528 -15.53 22.61 -28.08
N GLY A 529 -14.71 23.67 -28.10
CA GLY A 529 -15.13 25.00 -28.53
C GLY A 529 -15.83 25.82 -27.44
N GLY A 530 -15.76 25.38 -26.18
CA GLY A 530 -16.33 26.07 -25.03
C GLY A 530 -16.86 25.10 -23.98
N GLU A 531 -17.82 25.57 -23.17
CA GLU A 531 -18.44 24.77 -22.13
C GLU A 531 -19.28 23.62 -22.73
N PRO A 532 -18.99 22.36 -22.38
CA PRO A 532 -19.77 21.23 -22.88
C PRO A 532 -21.11 21.11 -22.14
N PRO A 533 -22.16 20.55 -22.78
CA PRO A 533 -23.39 20.23 -22.08
C PRO A 533 -23.09 19.21 -20.96
N ALA A 534 -23.71 19.37 -19.79
CA ALA A 534 -23.53 18.44 -18.68
C ALA A 534 -23.93 17.00 -19.06
N LEU A 535 -23.25 16.01 -18.47
CA LEU A 535 -23.73 14.63 -18.48
C LEU A 535 -25.00 14.54 -17.65
N VAL A 536 -26.08 14.04 -18.24
CA VAL A 536 -27.37 13.84 -17.58
C VAL A 536 -27.77 12.39 -17.76
N VAL A 537 -27.98 11.68 -16.65
CA VAL A 537 -28.51 10.31 -16.65
C VAL A 537 -29.77 10.25 -15.79
N GLN A 538 -30.75 9.47 -16.23
CA GLN A 538 -31.96 9.17 -15.47
C GLN A 538 -31.69 7.99 -14.53
N GLY A 539 -31.54 8.26 -13.22
CA GLY A 539 -31.35 7.22 -12.20
C GLY A 539 -30.23 7.53 -11.22
N HIS A 540 -29.98 6.60 -10.28
CA HIS A 540 -28.86 6.62 -9.33
C HIS A 540 -28.78 7.91 -8.48
N ARG A 541 -29.94 8.38 -8.02
CA ARG A 541 -30.10 9.63 -7.24
C ARG A 541 -30.07 9.41 -5.73
N GLU A 542 -30.00 8.17 -5.30
CA GLU A 542 -29.80 7.79 -3.91
C GLU A 542 -28.49 8.38 -3.37
N ILE A 543 -28.55 8.93 -2.17
CA ILE A 543 -27.41 9.49 -1.45
C ILE A 543 -27.09 8.53 -0.31
N LEU A 544 -25.89 7.97 -0.34
CA LEU A 544 -25.40 7.03 0.65
C LEU A 544 -24.40 7.70 1.57
N GLU A 545 -24.51 7.39 2.86
CA GLU A 545 -23.53 7.73 3.88
C GLU A 545 -22.96 6.44 4.46
N ARG A 546 -21.63 6.24 4.36
CA ARG A 546 -20.97 5.11 4.98
C ARG A 546 -21.13 5.13 6.50
N THR A 547 -21.23 3.94 7.09
CA THR A 547 -21.34 3.77 8.54
C THR A 547 -20.00 3.45 9.21
N LEU A 548 -19.00 3.03 8.42
CA LEU A 548 -17.67 2.68 8.89
C LEU A 548 -16.60 3.62 8.31
N PRO A 549 -15.65 4.09 9.14
CA PRO A 549 -14.50 4.85 8.67
C PRO A 549 -13.42 3.92 8.12
N GLY A 550 -12.58 4.52 7.28
CA GLY A 550 -11.45 3.88 6.62
C GLY A 550 -11.84 2.99 5.43
N PRO A 551 -10.85 2.26 4.91
CA PRO A 551 -11.03 1.38 3.77
C PRO A 551 -11.96 0.21 4.10
N ILE A 552 -12.99 0.07 3.28
CA ILE A 552 -13.92 -1.05 3.36
C ILE A 552 -13.22 -2.27 2.73
N GLY A 553 -13.07 -3.32 3.53
CA GLY A 553 -12.49 -4.61 3.12
C GLY A 553 -13.53 -5.65 2.72
N LEU A 554 -14.83 -5.36 2.88
CA LEU A 554 -15.94 -6.28 2.57
C LEU A 554 -15.78 -7.64 3.28
N GLY A 555 -15.09 -7.68 4.41
CA GLY A 555 -14.73 -8.94 5.10
C GLY A 555 -15.90 -9.58 5.86
N THR A 556 -16.93 -8.79 6.17
CA THR A 556 -18.11 -9.18 6.97
C THR A 556 -19.39 -9.35 6.16
N ILE A 557 -19.37 -9.17 4.83
CA ILE A 557 -20.56 -9.34 3.99
C ILE A 557 -20.83 -10.83 3.70
N SER A 558 -22.07 -11.16 3.30
CA SER A 558 -22.44 -12.52 2.90
C SER A 558 -21.76 -12.95 1.59
N GLU A 559 -21.69 -14.26 1.33
CA GLU A 559 -21.15 -14.83 0.09
C GLU A 559 -21.89 -14.30 -1.15
N GLU A 560 -23.22 -14.20 -1.09
CA GLU A 560 -24.05 -13.60 -2.15
C GLU A 560 -23.64 -12.16 -2.49
N LEU A 561 -23.32 -11.36 -1.47
CA LEU A 561 -22.86 -9.98 -1.68
C LEU A 561 -21.42 -9.93 -2.17
N ARG A 562 -20.61 -10.95 -1.86
CA ARG A 562 -19.22 -11.05 -2.33
C ARG A 562 -19.17 -11.31 -3.83
N ASP A 563 -20.06 -12.12 -4.38
CA ASP A 563 -20.17 -12.29 -5.83
C ASP A 563 -20.53 -10.97 -6.53
N LEU A 564 -21.50 -10.23 -5.99
CA LEU A 564 -21.87 -8.91 -6.50
C LEU A 564 -20.70 -7.90 -6.39
N ALA A 565 -19.94 -7.95 -5.29
CA ALA A 565 -18.74 -7.14 -5.13
C ALA A 565 -17.65 -7.50 -6.15
N ALA A 566 -17.47 -8.79 -6.44
CA ALA A 566 -16.54 -9.27 -7.45
C ALA A 566 -16.95 -8.85 -8.87
N GLU A 567 -18.24 -8.85 -9.19
CA GLU A 567 -18.73 -8.28 -10.45
C GLU A 567 -18.44 -6.78 -10.58
N ALA A 568 -18.45 -6.03 -9.47
CA ALA A 568 -18.22 -4.59 -9.47
C ALA A 568 -16.73 -4.22 -9.45
N GLN A 569 -15.93 -4.89 -8.62
CA GLN A 569 -14.55 -4.50 -8.33
C GLN A 569 -13.49 -5.48 -8.86
N GLY A 570 -13.90 -6.64 -9.38
CA GLY A 570 -12.99 -7.68 -9.85
C GLY A 570 -12.12 -8.22 -8.71
N TYR A 571 -10.85 -8.48 -8.98
CA TYR A 571 -9.89 -8.99 -7.99
C TYR A 571 -9.86 -8.19 -6.68
N ARG A 572 -10.09 -6.87 -6.72
CA ARG A 572 -10.06 -5.96 -5.56
C ARG A 572 -11.08 -6.31 -4.49
N SER A 573 -12.21 -6.92 -4.85
CA SER A 573 -13.19 -7.39 -3.85
C SER A 573 -12.66 -8.54 -3.00
N ASN A 574 -11.55 -9.16 -3.42
CA ASN A 574 -10.89 -10.26 -2.73
C ASN A 574 -9.63 -9.80 -1.99
N GLU A 575 -9.17 -8.57 -2.17
CA GLU A 575 -8.06 -8.01 -1.40
C GLU A 575 -8.54 -7.63 -0.01
N TYR A 576 -7.62 -7.59 0.96
CA TYR A 576 -7.92 -7.07 2.29
C TYR A 576 -8.49 -5.67 2.27
N TRP A 577 -8.02 -4.83 1.36
CA TRP A 577 -8.38 -3.44 1.25
C TRP A 577 -8.97 -3.33 -0.14
N CYS A 578 -10.31 -3.29 -0.27
CA CYS A 578 -10.98 -3.32 -1.56
C CYS A 578 -10.83 -1.99 -2.32
N LEU A 579 -9.62 -1.44 -2.33
CA LEU A 579 -9.27 -0.20 -2.96
C LEU A 579 -9.13 -0.40 -4.47
N ASP A 580 -9.55 0.63 -5.17
CA ASP A 580 -9.49 0.67 -6.62
C ASP A 580 -8.38 1.61 -7.08
N GLU A 581 -8.13 1.73 -8.39
CA GLU A 581 -7.01 2.58 -8.86
C GLU A 581 -7.12 4.04 -8.44
N SER A 582 -8.32 4.49 -8.07
CA SER A 582 -8.52 5.83 -7.54
C SER A 582 -8.14 5.96 -6.07
N GLY A 583 -7.86 4.86 -5.34
CA GLY A 583 -7.52 4.81 -3.91
C GLY A 583 -8.54 5.42 -2.94
N THR A 584 -9.58 6.06 -3.45
CA THR A 584 -10.59 6.82 -2.69
C THR A 584 -12.00 6.31 -2.95
N ASN A 585 -12.06 5.08 -3.46
CA ASN A 585 -13.18 4.48 -4.15
C ASN A 585 -14.44 4.53 -3.24
N PHE A 586 -14.34 4.17 -1.97
CA PHE A 586 -15.48 4.26 -1.03
C PHE A 586 -15.70 5.65 -0.40
N TYR A 587 -14.70 6.51 -0.40
CA TYR A 587 -14.72 7.74 0.41
C TYR A 587 -15.68 8.80 -0.13
N HIS A 588 -16.09 8.69 -1.39
CA HIS A 588 -17.07 9.58 -2.00
C HIS A 588 -18.52 9.32 -1.55
N PHE A 589 -18.81 8.19 -0.90
CA PHE A 589 -20.10 7.91 -0.24
C PHE A 589 -20.19 8.60 1.13
N ASP A 590 -20.14 9.93 1.11
CA ASP A 590 -20.03 10.83 2.26
C ASP A 590 -21.37 11.43 2.73
N GLY A 591 -22.49 10.90 2.22
CA GLY A 591 -23.83 11.42 2.48
C GLY A 591 -24.13 12.74 1.76
N LYS A 592 -23.28 13.22 0.84
CA LYS A 592 -23.48 14.50 0.12
C LYS A 592 -23.64 14.32 -1.39
N LYS A 593 -23.18 13.20 -1.93
CA LYS A 593 -23.21 12.91 -3.36
C LYS A 593 -24.19 11.78 -3.66
N THR A 594 -24.94 11.94 -4.74
CA THR A 594 -25.70 10.83 -5.34
C THR A 594 -24.74 9.76 -5.88
N VAL A 595 -25.21 8.52 -6.04
CA VAL A 595 -24.42 7.45 -6.69
C VAL A 595 -23.93 7.88 -8.07
N PHE A 596 -24.75 8.61 -8.84
CA PHE A 596 -24.33 9.21 -10.10
C PHE A 596 -23.15 10.17 -9.94
N GLU A 597 -23.18 11.06 -8.94
CA GLU A 597 -22.10 12.01 -8.70
C GLU A 597 -20.82 11.34 -8.17
N VAL A 598 -20.94 10.25 -7.42
CA VAL A 598 -19.81 9.39 -7.03
C VAL A 598 -19.13 8.80 -8.26
N ALA A 599 -19.90 8.21 -9.17
CA ALA A 599 -19.36 7.70 -10.43
C ALA A 599 -18.71 8.82 -11.27
N LEU A 600 -19.35 9.99 -11.31
CA LEU A 600 -18.87 11.13 -12.08
C LEU A 600 -17.54 11.68 -11.56
N VAL A 601 -17.37 11.83 -10.24
CA VAL A 601 -16.11 12.33 -9.68
C VAL A 601 -14.98 11.34 -9.89
N ILE A 602 -15.23 10.04 -9.70
CA ILE A 602 -14.20 8.98 -9.86
C ILE A 602 -13.78 8.85 -11.32
N TRP A 603 -14.74 8.86 -12.25
CA TRP A 603 -14.43 8.90 -13.68
C TRP A 603 -13.63 10.14 -14.07
N ALA A 604 -13.99 11.31 -13.51
CA ALA A 604 -13.30 12.57 -13.79
C ALA A 604 -11.86 12.63 -13.25
N THR A 605 -11.56 11.94 -12.15
CA THR A 605 -10.21 11.91 -11.55
C THR A 605 -9.27 10.92 -12.21
N ARG A 606 -9.78 9.85 -12.85
CA ARG A 606 -8.94 8.89 -13.57
C ARG A 606 -7.95 9.58 -14.52
N PRO A 607 -6.80 8.95 -14.83
CA PRO A 607 -5.91 9.44 -15.88
C PRO A 607 -6.58 9.47 -17.26
N TYR A 608 -6.17 10.38 -18.13
CA TYR A 608 -6.60 10.42 -19.53
C TYR A 608 -5.70 9.52 -20.40
N GLY A 609 -6.32 8.66 -21.20
CA GLY A 609 -5.63 7.97 -22.29
C GLY A 609 -5.43 8.87 -23.51
N LEU A 610 -4.65 8.41 -24.50
CA LEU A 610 -4.50 9.10 -25.78
C LEU A 610 -5.82 9.16 -26.58
N ARG A 611 -6.70 8.17 -26.38
CA ARG A 611 -8.05 8.11 -26.92
C ARG A 611 -9.06 8.05 -25.78
N GLU A 612 -10.25 8.59 -25.99
CA GLU A 612 -11.38 8.47 -25.09
C GLU A 612 -12.18 7.22 -25.43
N ASP A 613 -12.81 6.65 -24.41
CA ASP A 613 -13.68 5.49 -24.55
C ASP A 613 -15.12 5.95 -24.31
N ALA A 614 -15.94 5.83 -25.36
CA ALA A 614 -17.32 6.31 -25.37
C ALA A 614 -18.19 5.72 -24.26
N ASP A 615 -17.88 4.51 -23.80
CA ASP A 615 -18.66 3.78 -22.80
C ASP A 615 -18.03 3.84 -21.40
N ALA A 616 -16.87 4.50 -21.23
CA ALA A 616 -16.14 4.51 -19.96
C ALA A 616 -16.98 5.03 -18.79
N PHE A 617 -17.71 6.12 -18.98
CA PHE A 617 -18.56 6.66 -17.91
C PHE A 617 -19.73 5.73 -17.57
N GLN A 618 -20.35 5.10 -18.57
CA GLN A 618 -21.47 4.19 -18.32
C GLN A 618 -21.01 2.94 -17.54
N ARG A 619 -19.82 2.42 -17.84
CA ARG A 619 -19.21 1.32 -17.08
C ARG A 619 -18.88 1.73 -15.64
N GLU A 620 -18.35 2.94 -15.44
CA GLU A 620 -18.16 3.49 -14.09
C GLU A 620 -19.50 3.61 -13.35
N LEU A 621 -20.54 4.17 -13.96
CA LEU A 621 -21.85 4.30 -13.32
C LEU A 621 -22.43 2.95 -12.90
N GLN A 622 -22.40 1.94 -13.77
CA GLN A 622 -22.86 0.59 -13.44
C GLN A 622 -22.06 -0.01 -12.28
N ARG A 623 -20.74 0.16 -12.31
CA ARG A 623 -19.84 -0.30 -11.25
C ARG A 623 -20.17 0.33 -9.90
N TRP A 624 -20.34 1.65 -9.86
CA TRP A 624 -20.64 2.40 -8.64
C TRP A 624 -22.05 2.15 -8.13
N ALA A 625 -23.02 1.90 -9.02
CA ALA A 625 -24.36 1.47 -8.64
C ALA A 625 -24.36 0.10 -7.97
N LYS A 626 -23.65 -0.89 -8.53
CA LYS A 626 -23.50 -2.21 -7.89
C LYS A 626 -22.80 -2.10 -6.53
N LEU A 627 -21.77 -1.26 -6.43
CA LEU A 627 -21.07 -1.08 -5.17
C LEU A 627 -21.93 -0.40 -4.10
N ALA A 628 -22.74 0.59 -4.49
CA ALA A 628 -23.73 1.20 -3.61
C ALA A 628 -24.74 0.16 -3.08
N GLU A 629 -25.18 -0.77 -3.93
CA GLU A 629 -26.02 -1.89 -3.53
C GLU A 629 -25.33 -2.82 -2.54
N VAL A 630 -24.06 -3.19 -2.77
CA VAL A 630 -23.24 -3.98 -1.84
C VAL A 630 -23.14 -3.30 -0.48
N LEU A 631 -22.86 -1.99 -0.45
CA LEU A 631 -22.73 -1.23 0.79
C LEU A 631 -24.04 -1.18 1.58
N LEU A 632 -25.17 -0.94 0.91
CA LEU A 632 -26.48 -0.87 1.56
C LEU A 632 -26.91 -2.24 2.09
N LYS A 633 -26.84 -3.29 1.25
CA LYS A 633 -27.24 -4.65 1.64
C LYS A 633 -26.30 -5.25 2.69
N GLY A 634 -25.02 -4.89 2.66
CA GLY A 634 -24.02 -5.30 3.65
C GLY A 634 -24.07 -4.53 4.97
N GLY A 635 -24.93 -3.51 5.10
CA GLY A 635 -25.01 -2.67 6.31
C GLY A 635 -23.81 -1.72 6.51
N LEU A 636 -23.01 -1.51 5.46
CA LEU A 636 -21.80 -0.67 5.46
C LEU A 636 -22.09 0.79 5.07
N ALA A 637 -23.32 1.07 4.62
CA ALA A 637 -23.84 2.41 4.37
C ALA A 637 -25.34 2.49 4.67
N ARG A 638 -25.85 3.71 4.81
CA ARG A 638 -27.28 4.02 4.95
C ARG A 638 -27.72 5.06 3.92
N LEU A 639 -29.00 5.06 3.58
CA LEU A 639 -29.62 6.12 2.78
C LEU A 639 -29.80 7.38 3.61
N ARG A 640 -29.55 8.55 3.00
CA ARG A 640 -29.75 9.87 3.60
C ARG A 640 -31.03 10.55 3.15
#